data_AF-A0A9X7ZVM9-F1
#
_entry.id   AF-A0A9X7ZVM9-F1
#
_cell.length_a   1.000
_cell.length_b   1.000
_cell.length_c   1.000
_cell.angle_alpha   90.00
_cell.angle_beta   90.00
_cell.angle_gamma   90.00
#
_symmetry.space_group_name_H-M   'P 1'
#
loop_
_entity.id
_entity.type
_entity.pdbx_description
1 polymer ?
#
loop_
_entity_poly.entity_id
_entity_poly.type
_entity_poly.pdbx_seq_one_letter_code
_entity_poly.pdbx_strand_id
1 'polypeptide(L)'
;TKSVKKDDSNVVEITGANVRNYWSWDDDDPSSAEISDEILDANAGKTFLIDQKAFNILKRVNLIKFSGSITYVGKDNPTSYSTLWLNTDHGNNTKVANITFQYTDERQLFRGETTGGYYNATVENCTFNANVADFPENNLRLIEFTTGTEDSIDPVMIFKNSKINISAPANFLNFAQYFEGGWLGTVDPKVVPIRIGEEFTFARATNNRRIIFDSNNITISVSKDDGNSYATLNAIMFSSSHAQFTNNNINLSGEKYLYGMLCTSYSSHNNISNNTFQINGQRYTAGIYLTGGYLQNNTVANNTITLVSSNSSSSVAEDSGYPIVIEDRRYIGGNYPPAEYPSGGELINNTVINNTIVVSGNNVYGIEHYGGTNTLIKGNRINASGINPTGIVITGNGLSVEDNIIYITAQTNNTGTTADYFPAISGGIYAQLCFNNTIKNNKVVTVNGSGITAKQYRNLTIIGNKVNVTDEYAVVLTECNNNNVSGNELGSKSYYGDEAVSIIDGQNNSVHDNKGLPRDKTFLNVIISPDSLHVGDYIYVNITLTDEEGNLLSSKVTLNSSASVGKIISMNNGKGSDRLKILKFVDNATILVTYNGTIRYENCSAEVPFTILRTETILTINNPTDMLSTNVDITINGTLKDNNNKAISNANISVTFNNKEYNVTTNSDGLFNVTITTPSENGKYVLTARYNGTEIYDASQETITLAIGKIETTLTVNEPMDVVMVTRNMTINGTLKDIDNHAIADATIKIKVDDMDEVSVKTNENGEYSYSFKTTKTSDHINVHVSYAGDDEYLETYASTWFIVEKIGSKISVDEIDNVDPNSEINITGKLSVDYNLNVGIPDATVHITIDGQTYTTTTDENGNYIKTITTPDASKTYTVSVEYKGSELYDECDDSINLYVKTKSTIDVETPIIITVVNNDITIKGTLKDINGNPIRDVTIVMTIEDLINTTKTNSTGGYTFIYTATKVDNNIPVDIKFIGDNYYAPSSTQATLTVEKLNSTLIIDNIENVKINASVVITGKVTNNTNNPITDANVCVTVNNESKNVTTGTDGTFRVEFTAPSTAKTYTVTAKYEGSEIYNGSDNETTFDVEKIDSIITIDTIG
;
A
#
# COMPACT_ATOMS: atom_id res chain seq x y z
N THR A 1 16.14 -2.58 42.59
CA THR A 1 14.74 -2.30 42.93
C THR A 1 14.36 -0.95 42.35
N LYS A 2 13.98 -0.91 41.06
CA LYS A 2 13.40 0.31 40.47
C LYS A 2 12.01 0.50 41.10
N SER A 3 11.73 1.70 41.61
CA SER A 3 10.42 2.05 42.17
C SER A 3 9.35 1.83 41.10
N VAL A 4 8.32 1.03 41.39
CA VAL A 4 7.15 0.85 40.52
C VAL A 4 6.50 2.22 40.34
N LYS A 5 6.57 2.79 39.13
CA LYS A 5 6.03 4.11 38.83
C LYS A 5 4.52 3.98 38.59
N LYS A 6 3.75 4.20 39.65
CA LYS A 6 2.30 4.34 39.59
C LYS A 6 1.97 5.81 39.33
N ASP A 7 1.37 6.09 38.19
CA ASP A 7 0.76 7.40 37.91
C ASP A 7 -0.68 7.42 38.46
N ASP A 8 -1.19 8.55 38.91
CA ASP A 8 -2.60 8.66 39.34
C ASP A 8 -3.51 9.15 38.21
N SER A 9 -2.93 9.61 37.10
CA SER A 9 -3.66 10.04 35.90
C SER A 9 -4.16 8.86 35.06
N ASN A 10 -5.32 9.04 34.41
CA ASN A 10 -5.83 8.13 33.38
C ASN A 10 -5.05 8.23 32.06
N VAL A 11 -4.34 9.36 31.84
CA VAL A 11 -3.46 9.59 30.68
C VAL A 11 -2.05 9.85 31.19
N VAL A 12 -1.10 9.03 30.76
CA VAL A 12 0.31 9.12 31.11
C VAL A 12 1.07 9.63 29.88
N GLU A 13 1.64 10.83 29.95
CA GLU A 13 2.46 11.35 28.87
C GLU A 13 3.83 10.66 28.86
N ILE A 14 4.17 10.04 27.74
CA ILE A 14 5.47 9.40 27.51
C ILE A 14 6.27 10.31 26.58
N THR A 15 7.32 10.91 27.14
CA THR A 15 8.20 11.84 26.45
C THR A 15 9.63 11.32 26.43
N GLY A 16 10.52 11.96 25.66
CA GLY A 16 11.94 11.63 25.68
C GLY A 16 12.57 11.66 27.08
N ALA A 17 12.07 12.51 27.99
CA ALA A 17 12.61 12.61 29.34
C ALA A 17 12.26 11.41 30.24
N ASN A 18 11.18 10.68 29.94
CA ASN A 18 10.62 9.71 30.87
C ASN A 18 10.43 8.29 30.29
N VAL A 19 10.68 8.08 29.00
CA VAL A 19 10.46 6.78 28.32
C VAL A 19 11.17 5.60 28.99
N ARG A 20 12.39 5.80 29.51
CA ARG A 20 13.18 4.80 30.27
C ARG A 20 12.60 4.39 31.62
N ASN A 21 11.57 5.10 32.10
CA ASN A 21 10.83 4.71 33.29
C ASN A 21 9.77 3.65 33.00
N TYR A 22 9.39 3.49 31.73
CA TYR A 22 8.34 2.57 31.30
C TYR A 22 8.91 1.45 30.44
N TRP A 23 9.79 1.77 29.48
CA TRP A 23 10.52 0.78 28.68
C TRP A 23 11.96 0.61 29.17
N SER A 24 12.39 -0.65 29.28
CA SER A 24 13.76 -1.06 29.55
C SER A 24 14.34 -1.84 28.38
N TRP A 25 15.62 -1.59 28.09
CA TRP A 25 16.43 -2.34 27.13
C TRP A 25 17.89 -2.32 27.58
N ASP A 26 18.66 -3.29 27.10
CA ASP A 26 20.11 -3.31 27.27
C ASP A 26 20.75 -2.35 26.26
N ASP A 27 21.64 -1.47 26.72
CA ASP A 27 22.35 -0.55 25.84
C ASP A 27 23.48 -1.23 25.06
N ASP A 28 23.96 -2.37 25.55
CA ASP A 28 24.96 -3.20 24.87
C ASP A 28 24.32 -4.22 23.92
N ASP A 29 23.01 -4.51 24.08
CA ASP A 29 22.19 -5.34 23.18
C ASP A 29 20.85 -4.65 22.84
N PRO A 30 20.79 -3.84 21.76
CA PRO A 30 19.58 -3.10 21.38
C PRO A 30 18.51 -4.00 20.69
N SER A 31 18.46 -5.29 21.00
CA SER A 31 17.55 -6.26 20.40
C SER A 31 16.08 -5.89 20.62
N SER A 32 15.69 -5.49 21.83
CA SER A 32 14.31 -5.12 22.17
C SER A 32 14.19 -4.18 23.37
N ALA A 33 13.13 -3.36 23.37
CA ALA A 33 12.68 -2.61 24.53
C ALA A 33 11.35 -3.18 25.06
N GLU A 34 11.32 -3.52 26.34
CA GLU A 34 10.19 -4.16 27.00
C GLU A 34 9.70 -3.38 28.23
N ILE A 35 8.43 -3.57 28.58
CA ILE A 35 7.82 -3.05 29.80
C ILE A 35 7.72 -4.21 30.80
N SER A 36 8.18 -4.01 32.04
CA SER A 36 8.07 -5.05 33.06
C SER A 36 6.62 -5.26 33.51
N ASP A 37 6.30 -6.47 33.95
CA ASP A 37 4.96 -6.86 34.42
C ASP A 37 4.46 -5.92 35.52
N GLU A 38 5.34 -5.49 36.44
CA GLU A 38 4.93 -4.58 37.51
C GLU A 38 4.49 -3.20 36.99
N ILE A 39 5.08 -2.73 35.89
CA ILE A 39 4.71 -1.46 35.25
C ILE A 39 3.39 -1.62 34.47
N LEU A 40 3.22 -2.75 33.79
CA LEU A 40 1.97 -3.08 33.09
C LEU A 40 0.80 -3.14 34.08
N ASP A 41 0.95 -3.88 35.18
CA ASP A 41 -0.08 -4.01 36.22
C ASP A 41 -0.41 -2.66 36.88
N ALA A 42 0.61 -1.84 37.18
CA ALA A 42 0.42 -0.53 37.79
C ALA A 42 -0.30 0.49 36.89
N ASN A 43 -0.36 0.23 35.57
CA ASN A 43 -0.92 1.13 34.58
C ASN A 43 -2.04 0.51 33.72
N ALA A 44 -2.55 -0.65 34.13
CA ALA A 44 -3.70 -1.29 33.48
C ALA A 44 -4.91 -0.34 33.42
N GLY A 45 -5.55 -0.28 32.26
CA GLY A 45 -6.71 0.57 31.96
C GLY A 45 -6.37 2.00 31.53
N LYS A 46 -5.09 2.39 31.48
CA LYS A 46 -4.68 3.77 31.16
C LYS A 46 -4.32 3.97 29.70
N THR A 47 -4.23 5.25 29.32
CA THR A 47 -3.71 5.69 28.03
C THR A 47 -2.29 6.20 28.17
N PHE A 48 -1.35 5.64 27.40
CA PHE A 48 -0.01 6.17 27.23
C PHE A 48 0.02 7.06 25.99
N LEU A 49 0.18 8.37 26.19
CA LEU A 49 0.27 9.35 25.12
C LEU A 49 1.74 9.61 24.79
N ILE A 50 2.23 9.04 23.68
CA ILE A 50 3.65 8.96 23.34
C ILE A 50 4.02 10.05 22.33
N ASP A 51 4.99 10.90 22.63
CA ASP A 51 5.45 11.95 21.71
C ASP A 51 6.57 11.48 20.77
N GLN A 52 6.91 12.32 19.78
CA GLN A 52 8.02 12.05 18.86
C GLN A 52 9.38 11.95 19.57
N LYS A 53 9.59 12.68 20.67
CA LYS A 53 10.86 12.66 21.42
C LYS A 53 11.09 11.29 22.07
N ALA A 54 10.04 10.63 22.55
CA ALA A 54 10.09 9.26 23.05
C ALA A 54 10.46 8.26 21.94
N PHE A 55 9.81 8.34 20.77
CA PHE A 55 10.16 7.48 19.63
C PHE A 55 11.57 7.76 19.10
N ASN A 56 12.06 9.00 19.16
CA ASN A 56 13.44 9.34 18.82
C ASN A 56 14.49 8.67 19.73
N ILE A 57 14.12 8.30 20.95
CA ILE A 57 14.97 7.49 21.84
C ILE A 57 14.79 6.01 21.53
N LEU A 58 13.55 5.55 21.39
CA LEU A 58 13.24 4.14 21.12
C LEU A 58 13.79 3.66 19.76
N LYS A 59 14.08 4.57 18.81
CA LYS A 59 14.76 4.23 17.54
C LYS A 59 16.10 3.49 17.72
N ARG A 60 16.68 3.55 18.92
CA ARG A 60 17.94 2.86 19.28
C ARG A 60 17.78 1.34 19.38
N VAL A 61 16.55 0.84 19.59
CA VAL A 61 16.27 -0.59 19.65
C VAL A 61 15.61 -1.09 18.37
N ASN A 62 15.80 -2.37 18.06
CA ASN A 62 15.19 -2.98 16.87
C ASN A 62 13.68 -3.17 17.02
N LEU A 63 13.23 -3.55 18.22
CA LEU A 63 11.85 -3.93 18.49
C LEU A 63 11.33 -3.28 19.77
N ILE A 64 10.09 -2.81 19.77
CA ILE A 64 9.44 -2.22 20.95
C ILE A 64 8.19 -3.04 21.29
N LYS A 65 8.18 -3.64 22.49
CA LYS A 65 7.06 -4.43 23.00
C LYS A 65 5.96 -3.53 23.54
N PHE A 66 4.74 -3.72 23.02
CA PHE A 66 3.51 -3.12 23.50
C PHE A 66 2.62 -4.26 24.00
N SER A 67 2.22 -4.22 25.27
CA SER A 67 1.47 -5.32 25.92
C SER A 67 0.66 -4.80 27.11
N GLY A 68 -0.02 -5.70 27.83
CA GLY A 68 -0.88 -5.36 28.95
C GLY A 68 -2.18 -4.65 28.55
N SER A 69 -3.04 -4.37 29.53
CA SER A 69 -4.32 -3.66 29.33
C SER A 69 -4.13 -2.14 29.15
N ILE A 70 -3.25 -1.70 28.26
CA ILE A 70 -2.89 -0.28 28.06
C ILE A 70 -3.30 0.19 26.66
N THR A 71 -3.75 1.44 26.56
CA THR A 71 -4.00 2.14 25.29
C THR A 71 -2.82 3.04 24.93
N TYR A 72 -1.98 2.63 24.00
CA TYR A 72 -0.85 3.39 23.48
C TYR A 72 -1.31 4.28 22.32
N VAL A 73 -1.19 5.60 22.48
CA VAL A 73 -1.61 6.58 21.48
C VAL A 73 -0.45 7.51 21.16
N GLY A 74 -0.16 7.71 19.87
CA GLY A 74 0.80 8.72 19.46
C GLY A 74 0.23 10.14 19.58
N LYS A 75 1.01 11.04 20.19
CA LYS A 75 0.75 12.48 20.24
C LYS A 75 1.15 13.11 18.91
N ASP A 76 0.19 13.69 18.21
CA ASP A 76 0.38 14.33 16.90
C ASP A 76 0.92 13.37 15.81
N ASN A 77 0.50 12.10 15.86
CA ASN A 77 0.86 11.04 14.91
C ASN A 77 2.39 10.89 14.70
N PRO A 78 3.16 10.58 15.76
CA PRO A 78 4.60 10.48 15.71
C PRO A 78 5.04 9.26 14.87
N THR A 79 6.28 9.31 14.39
CA THR A 79 6.91 8.27 13.60
C THR A 79 7.84 7.40 14.46
N SER A 80 7.58 6.09 14.45
CA SER A 80 8.49 5.05 14.94
C SER A 80 9.28 4.45 13.78
N TYR A 81 10.58 4.21 14.01
CA TYR A 81 11.48 3.53 13.08
C TYR A 81 11.82 2.10 13.52
N SER A 82 11.37 1.69 14.70
CA SER A 82 11.55 0.33 15.23
C SER A 82 10.32 -0.52 14.97
N THR A 83 10.52 -1.84 14.89
CA THR A 83 9.45 -2.83 14.78
C THR A 83 8.51 -2.71 15.97
N LEU A 84 7.21 -2.58 15.74
CA LEU A 84 6.22 -2.74 16.80
C LEU A 84 5.98 -4.23 17.06
N TRP A 85 6.20 -4.69 18.29
CA TRP A 85 5.76 -5.99 18.75
C TRP A 85 4.54 -5.84 19.66
N LEU A 86 3.35 -6.07 19.10
CA LEU A 86 2.12 -6.09 19.86
C LEU A 86 1.90 -7.50 20.39
N ASN A 87 2.07 -7.69 21.69
CA ASN A 87 1.92 -8.97 22.35
C ASN A 87 0.73 -8.89 23.34
N THR A 88 -0.17 -9.88 23.29
CA THR A 88 -1.34 -9.96 24.18
C THR A 88 -1.02 -10.52 25.59
N ASP A 89 0.25 -10.76 25.89
CA ASP A 89 0.71 -11.15 27.22
C ASP A 89 0.28 -10.13 28.29
N HIS A 90 -0.10 -10.67 29.45
CA HIS A 90 -0.36 -9.91 30.68
C HIS A 90 -1.45 -8.82 30.59
N GLY A 91 -2.40 -8.90 29.65
CA GLY A 91 -3.58 -8.03 29.70
C GLY A 91 -4.53 -8.12 28.52
N ASN A 92 -5.79 -7.74 28.77
CA ASN A 92 -6.86 -7.71 27.77
C ASN A 92 -7.12 -6.28 27.28
N ASN A 93 -7.50 -6.11 26.01
CA ASN A 93 -7.77 -4.82 25.37
C ASN A 93 -6.54 -3.91 25.21
N THR A 94 -5.37 -4.47 24.88
CA THR A 94 -4.23 -3.65 24.46
C THR A 94 -4.61 -2.88 23.19
N LYS A 95 -4.35 -1.57 23.14
CA LYS A 95 -4.70 -0.76 21.98
C LYS A 95 -3.51 0.07 21.52
N VAL A 96 -3.27 0.13 20.22
CA VAL A 96 -2.26 0.99 19.59
C VAL A 96 -2.95 1.89 18.58
N ALA A 97 -2.79 3.20 18.69
CA ALA A 97 -3.43 4.14 17.79
C ALA A 97 -2.61 5.38 17.45
N ASN A 98 -2.89 5.97 16.29
CA ASN A 98 -2.34 7.25 15.83
C ASN A 98 -0.80 7.27 15.82
N ILE A 99 -0.16 6.24 15.28
CA ILE A 99 1.30 6.16 15.13
C ILE A 99 1.64 5.83 13.68
N THR A 100 2.69 6.45 13.16
CA THR A 100 3.29 6.11 11.87
C THR A 100 4.48 5.17 12.09
N PHE A 101 4.49 4.02 11.44
CA PHE A 101 5.59 3.06 11.43
C PHE A 101 6.32 3.15 10.09
N GLN A 102 7.60 3.50 10.15
CA GLN A 102 8.44 3.74 8.99
C GLN A 102 9.54 2.67 8.91
N TYR A 103 9.55 1.93 7.80
CA TYR A 103 10.52 0.88 7.54
C TYR A 103 11.94 1.45 7.40
N THR A 104 12.91 0.79 8.03
CA THR A 104 14.34 1.08 7.95
C THR A 104 15.15 -0.23 8.08
N ASP A 105 16.29 -0.34 7.39
CA ASP A 105 17.32 -1.38 7.60
C ASP A 105 16.81 -2.84 7.65
N GLU A 106 15.98 -3.27 6.69
CA GLU A 106 15.46 -4.67 6.62
C GLU A 106 14.59 -5.14 7.80
N ARG A 107 14.11 -4.21 8.63
CA ARG A 107 13.27 -4.52 9.80
C ARG A 107 11.80 -4.74 9.43
N GLN A 108 11.10 -5.59 10.17
CA GLN A 108 9.64 -5.67 10.10
C GLN A 108 9.02 -4.34 10.58
N LEU A 109 7.82 -3.98 10.10
CA LEU A 109 7.07 -2.84 10.64
C LEU A 109 6.27 -3.24 11.89
N PHE A 110 5.62 -4.40 11.82
CA PHE A 110 4.66 -4.85 12.80
C PHE A 110 4.70 -6.36 12.97
N ARG A 111 4.74 -6.80 14.22
CA ARG A 111 4.55 -8.17 14.65
C ARG A 111 3.43 -8.21 15.70
N GLY A 112 2.32 -8.82 15.35
CA GLY A 112 1.23 -9.14 16.28
C GLY A 112 1.38 -10.56 16.77
N GLU A 113 1.46 -10.75 18.08
CA GLU A 113 1.59 -12.06 18.70
C GLU A 113 0.50 -12.26 19.76
N THR A 114 -0.19 -13.40 19.68
CA THR A 114 -1.19 -13.79 20.67
C THR A 114 -0.68 -14.92 21.55
N THR A 115 -0.84 -14.77 22.86
CA THR A 115 -0.50 -15.75 23.89
C THR A 115 -1.76 -16.25 24.60
N GLY A 116 -1.72 -17.45 25.19
CA GLY A 116 -2.91 -18.15 25.67
C GLY A 116 -3.77 -17.34 26.66
N GLY A 117 -5.11 -17.31 26.45
CA GLY A 117 -6.07 -16.61 27.33
C GLY A 117 -7.11 -15.73 26.63
N TYR A 118 -7.98 -15.05 27.40
CA TYR A 118 -9.03 -14.14 26.89
C TYR A 118 -8.48 -12.72 26.61
N TYR A 119 -7.49 -12.62 25.74
CA TYR A 119 -6.84 -11.34 25.46
C TYR A 119 -7.12 -10.89 24.03
N ASN A 120 -7.59 -9.66 23.88
CA ASN A 120 -7.73 -9.01 22.58
C ASN A 120 -6.80 -7.79 22.48
N ALA A 121 -6.42 -7.46 21.25
CA ALA A 121 -5.65 -6.28 20.96
C ALA A 121 -6.14 -5.59 19.70
N THR A 122 -6.02 -4.26 19.66
CA THR A 122 -6.47 -3.43 18.53
C THR A 122 -5.36 -2.51 18.06
N VAL A 123 -5.07 -2.51 16.76
CA VAL A 123 -4.31 -1.48 16.06
C VAL A 123 -5.32 -0.66 15.25
N GLU A 124 -5.38 0.65 15.48
CA GLU A 124 -6.29 1.53 14.73
C GLU A 124 -5.69 2.88 14.36
N ASN A 125 -6.11 3.46 13.24
CA ASN A 125 -5.68 4.79 12.80
C ASN A 125 -4.14 4.94 12.69
N CYS A 126 -3.43 3.85 12.39
CA CYS A 126 -1.98 3.85 12.23
C CYS A 126 -1.61 3.92 10.75
N THR A 127 -0.40 4.40 10.46
CA THR A 127 0.16 4.42 9.10
C THR A 127 1.40 3.53 9.04
N PHE A 128 1.50 2.67 8.03
CA PHE A 128 2.59 1.71 7.84
C PHE A 128 3.22 1.99 6.48
N ASN A 129 4.47 2.44 6.46
CA ASN A 129 5.17 2.81 5.24
C ASN A 129 6.44 1.97 5.07
N ALA A 130 6.53 1.24 3.96
CA ALA A 130 7.75 0.53 3.57
C ALA A 130 8.11 0.74 2.11
N ASN A 131 9.39 0.95 1.86
CA ASN A 131 9.97 0.90 0.52
C ASN A 131 11.21 0.01 0.56
N VAL A 132 11.05 -1.24 0.15
CA VAL A 132 12.10 -2.27 0.16
C VAL A 132 12.73 -2.33 -1.22
N ALA A 133 13.89 -1.67 -1.37
CA ALA A 133 14.55 -1.51 -2.67
C ALA A 133 15.33 -2.77 -3.12
N ASP A 134 15.86 -3.53 -2.17
CA ASP A 134 16.70 -4.69 -2.42
C ASP A 134 16.08 -5.99 -1.89
N PHE A 135 16.59 -7.11 -2.40
CA PHE A 135 16.13 -8.43 -1.96
C PHE A 135 16.64 -8.69 -0.54
N PRO A 136 15.74 -8.97 0.42
CA PRO A 136 16.14 -9.23 1.81
C PRO A 136 17.03 -10.46 1.89
N GLU A 137 17.97 -10.50 2.85
CA GLU A 137 18.72 -11.74 3.11
C GLU A 137 17.77 -12.84 3.62
N ASN A 138 16.85 -12.48 4.54
CA ASN A 138 15.87 -13.35 5.18
C ASN A 138 14.47 -13.26 4.53
N ASN A 139 13.48 -13.97 5.11
CA ASN A 139 12.07 -13.86 4.69
C ASN A 139 11.54 -12.45 5.01
N LEU A 140 10.94 -11.78 4.02
CA LEU A 140 10.32 -10.47 4.23
C LEU A 140 8.87 -10.64 4.68
N ARG A 141 8.60 -10.21 5.91
CA ARG A 141 7.27 -10.14 6.54
C ARG A 141 7.13 -8.76 7.20
N LEU A 142 6.66 -7.76 6.47
CA LEU A 142 6.63 -6.39 7.00
C LEU A 142 5.54 -6.24 8.06
N ILE A 143 4.39 -6.86 7.84
CA ILE A 143 3.31 -6.96 8.81
C ILE A 143 3.01 -8.44 9.00
N GLU A 144 3.24 -8.95 10.20
CA GLU A 144 3.06 -10.36 10.53
C GLU A 144 2.17 -10.55 11.76
N PHE A 145 1.29 -11.54 11.69
CA PHE A 145 0.49 -11.99 12.82
C PHE A 145 0.81 -13.46 13.11
N THR A 146 1.42 -13.71 14.27
CA THR A 146 1.74 -15.05 14.78
C THR A 146 0.83 -15.42 15.94
N THR A 147 0.73 -16.72 16.23
CA THR A 147 -0.23 -17.22 17.21
C THR A 147 0.35 -18.34 18.07
N GLY A 148 0.29 -18.20 19.39
CA GLY A 148 0.92 -19.12 20.35
C GLY A 148 0.45 -20.60 20.27
N THR A 149 1.07 -21.48 21.05
CA THR A 149 0.86 -22.94 20.95
C THR A 149 -0.35 -23.50 21.70
N GLU A 150 -1.04 -22.71 22.52
CA GLU A 150 -2.01 -23.25 23.50
C GLU A 150 -3.46 -23.27 22.99
N ASP A 151 -4.20 -24.32 23.36
CA ASP A 151 -5.62 -24.62 23.05
C ASP A 151 -6.64 -23.65 23.68
N SER A 152 -6.28 -22.39 23.91
CA SER A 152 -7.12 -21.41 24.58
C SER A 152 -8.12 -20.72 23.65
N ILE A 153 -9.24 -20.29 24.21
CA ILE A 153 -10.39 -19.60 23.60
C ILE A 153 -9.98 -18.34 22.81
N ASP A 154 -10.55 -18.13 21.61
CA ASP A 154 -10.36 -17.03 20.61
C ASP A 154 -9.80 -15.69 21.16
N PRO A 155 -8.46 -15.49 21.24
CA PRO A 155 -7.90 -14.14 21.22
C PRO A 155 -8.26 -13.47 19.90
N VAL A 156 -8.57 -12.17 19.97
CA VAL A 156 -8.95 -11.36 18.80
C VAL A 156 -7.92 -10.27 18.59
N MET A 157 -7.26 -10.28 17.44
CA MET A 157 -6.42 -9.15 17.03
C MET A 157 -7.14 -8.38 15.92
N ILE A 158 -7.41 -7.10 16.18
CA ILE A 158 -8.14 -6.21 15.28
C ILE A 158 -7.15 -5.21 14.70
N PHE A 159 -7.10 -5.13 13.38
CA PHE A 159 -6.31 -4.15 12.64
C PHE A 159 -7.26 -3.35 11.76
N LYS A 160 -7.51 -2.09 12.10
CA LYS A 160 -8.57 -1.33 11.45
C LYS A 160 -8.24 0.13 11.18
N ASN A 161 -8.99 0.76 10.28
CA ASN A 161 -8.89 2.19 9.96
C ASN A 161 -7.45 2.68 9.68
N SER A 162 -6.58 1.78 9.22
CA SER A 162 -5.16 2.05 9.09
C SER A 162 -4.75 2.14 7.62
N LYS A 163 -3.67 2.87 7.36
CA LYS A 163 -3.11 3.04 6.02
C LYS A 163 -1.83 2.21 5.89
N ILE A 164 -1.75 1.34 4.91
CA ILE A 164 -0.56 0.52 4.63
C ILE A 164 -0.07 0.85 3.22
N ASN A 165 1.15 1.37 3.10
CA ASN A 165 1.79 1.71 1.83
C ASN A 165 3.13 0.96 1.75
N ILE A 166 3.18 -0.08 0.93
CA ILE A 166 4.36 -0.95 0.82
C ILE A 166 4.81 -1.01 -0.65
N SER A 167 6.11 -0.84 -0.87
CA SER A 167 6.78 -1.25 -2.09
C SER A 167 7.75 -2.38 -1.76
N ALA A 168 7.61 -3.55 -2.39
CA ALA A 168 8.37 -4.75 -2.05
C ALA A 168 8.89 -5.49 -3.29
N PRO A 169 10.04 -6.18 -3.21
CA PRO A 169 10.62 -6.86 -4.36
C PRO A 169 9.82 -8.12 -4.71
N ALA A 170 9.84 -8.51 -5.99
CA ALA A 170 9.28 -9.76 -6.50
C ALA A 170 10.41 -10.75 -6.84
N ASN A 171 10.37 -11.95 -6.29
CA ASN A 171 11.41 -12.97 -6.50
C ASN A 171 10.85 -14.21 -7.21
N PHE A 172 11.72 -14.94 -7.92
CA PHE A 172 11.38 -16.22 -8.49
C PHE A 172 10.95 -17.17 -7.39
N LEU A 173 9.75 -17.72 -7.56
CA LEU A 173 9.25 -18.79 -6.73
C LEU A 173 9.44 -20.10 -7.49
N ASN A 174 10.30 -20.98 -6.98
CA ASN A 174 10.47 -22.30 -7.59
C ASN A 174 9.28 -23.20 -7.22
N PHE A 175 8.25 -23.18 -8.05
CA PHE A 175 7.11 -24.08 -7.87
C PHE A 175 7.53 -25.57 -7.90
N ALA A 176 8.66 -25.96 -8.49
CA ALA A 176 9.18 -27.34 -8.43
C ALA A 176 9.34 -27.85 -6.98
N GLN A 177 9.79 -26.98 -6.06
CA GLN A 177 10.00 -27.33 -4.65
C GLN A 177 8.69 -27.43 -3.84
N TYR A 178 7.61 -26.81 -4.32
CA TYR A 178 6.24 -27.10 -3.83
C TYR A 178 5.83 -28.56 -4.13
N PHE A 179 6.40 -29.20 -5.16
CA PHE A 179 6.04 -30.56 -5.56
C PHE A 179 6.89 -31.66 -4.90
N GLU A 180 8.09 -31.35 -4.39
CA GLU A 180 9.00 -32.35 -3.78
C GLU A 180 8.73 -32.61 -2.28
N GLY A 181 8.00 -31.73 -1.59
CA GLY A 181 7.70 -31.83 -0.14
C GLY A 181 6.53 -32.76 0.26
N GLY A 182 5.90 -33.43 -0.72
CA GLY A 182 4.69 -34.24 -0.50
C GLY A 182 3.39 -33.41 -0.42
N TRP A 183 2.25 -34.09 -0.47
CA TRP A 183 0.86 -33.60 -0.65
C TRP A 183 0.37 -32.48 0.31
N LEU A 184 1.20 -32.01 1.24
CA LEU A 184 0.91 -31.03 2.28
C LEU A 184 1.89 -29.84 2.32
N GLY A 185 2.92 -29.79 1.46
CA GLY A 185 4.04 -28.85 1.55
C GLY A 185 3.85 -27.56 0.73
N THR A 186 3.24 -26.54 1.31
CA THR A 186 3.30 -25.17 0.81
C THR A 186 4.66 -24.56 1.14
N VAL A 187 5.51 -24.28 0.15
CA VAL A 187 6.79 -23.57 0.41
C VAL A 187 6.46 -22.13 0.84
N ASP A 188 6.87 -21.74 2.03
CA ASP A 188 6.70 -20.37 2.53
C ASP A 188 7.43 -19.38 1.62
N PRO A 189 6.73 -18.51 0.86
CA PRO A 189 7.39 -17.65 -0.12
C PRO A 189 8.36 -16.68 0.56
N LYS A 190 9.54 -16.46 -0.02
CA LYS A 190 10.54 -15.56 0.59
C LYS A 190 9.99 -14.15 0.81
N VAL A 191 9.22 -13.61 -0.13
CA VAL A 191 8.60 -12.28 -0.02
C VAL A 191 7.09 -12.36 0.14
N VAL A 192 6.61 -11.95 1.32
CA VAL A 192 5.19 -11.83 1.68
C VAL A 192 5.02 -10.57 2.53
N PRO A 193 4.71 -9.41 1.93
CA PRO A 193 4.61 -8.15 2.68
C PRO A 193 3.67 -8.20 3.88
N ILE A 194 2.49 -8.81 3.74
CA ILE A 194 1.53 -8.99 4.81
C ILE A 194 1.24 -10.48 5.00
N ARG A 195 1.53 -11.01 6.19
CA ARG A 195 1.30 -12.41 6.55
C ARG A 195 0.39 -12.54 7.75
N ILE A 196 -0.65 -13.37 7.60
CA ILE A 196 -1.68 -13.61 8.61
C ILE A 196 -1.71 -15.12 8.93
N GLY A 197 -1.04 -15.52 10.01
CA GLY A 197 -0.88 -16.91 10.43
C GLY A 197 0.59 -17.37 10.49
N GLU A 198 0.83 -18.54 11.10
CA GLU A 198 2.18 -19.10 11.32
C GLU A 198 2.65 -20.08 10.24
N GLU A 199 3.91 -20.51 10.38
CA GLU A 199 4.60 -21.53 9.58
C GLU A 199 4.02 -22.93 9.77
N PHE A 200 4.05 -23.71 8.68
CA PHE A 200 3.27 -24.91 8.44
C PHE A 200 3.53 -26.06 9.43
N THR A 201 2.65 -26.25 10.41
CA THR A 201 2.51 -27.53 11.12
C THR A 201 1.04 -27.92 11.26
N PHE A 202 0.71 -29.18 10.91
CA PHE A 202 -0.65 -29.78 10.98
C PHE A 202 -1.33 -29.58 12.35
N ALA A 203 -0.55 -29.51 13.42
CA ALA A 203 -1.03 -29.39 14.79
C ALA A 203 -1.47 -27.96 15.20
N ARG A 204 -1.11 -26.91 14.44
CA ARG A 204 -1.37 -25.50 14.83
C ARG A 204 -2.51 -24.83 14.08
N ALA A 205 -2.91 -25.35 12.92
CA ALA A 205 -3.90 -24.71 12.05
C ALA A 205 -5.37 -24.84 12.53
N THR A 206 -5.61 -25.66 13.55
CA THR A 206 -6.94 -25.89 14.16
C THR A 206 -7.25 -24.96 15.33
N ASN A 207 -6.32 -24.07 15.71
CA ASN A 207 -6.46 -23.28 16.93
C ASN A 207 -7.30 -22.01 16.66
N ASN A 208 -8.47 -21.97 17.31
CA ASN A 208 -9.47 -20.90 17.26
C ASN A 208 -8.84 -19.53 17.61
N ARG A 209 -8.47 -18.73 16.61
CA ARG A 209 -8.01 -17.35 16.80
C ARG A 209 -8.51 -16.48 15.66
N ARG A 210 -9.00 -15.28 16.01
CA ARG A 210 -9.68 -14.40 15.06
C ARG A 210 -8.82 -13.18 14.77
N ILE A 211 -8.29 -13.10 13.56
CA ILE A 211 -7.61 -11.90 13.07
C ILE A 211 -8.61 -11.13 12.22
N ILE A 212 -8.82 -9.85 12.56
CA ILE A 212 -9.79 -8.98 11.90
C ILE A 212 -9.05 -7.83 11.23
N PHE A 213 -9.15 -7.73 9.91
CA PHE A 213 -8.76 -6.57 9.13
C PHE A 213 -10.00 -5.84 8.67
N ASP A 214 -10.25 -4.65 9.20
CA ASP A 214 -11.48 -3.90 8.92
C ASP A 214 -11.21 -2.44 8.49
N SER A 215 -11.81 -1.98 7.40
CA SER A 215 -11.74 -0.57 6.99
C SER A 215 -10.32 -0.01 6.78
N ASN A 216 -9.37 -0.84 6.33
CA ASN A 216 -8.01 -0.38 6.03
C ASN A 216 -7.86 0.07 4.56
N ASN A 217 -6.91 0.98 4.32
CA ASN A 217 -6.45 1.35 2.99
C ASN A 217 -5.06 0.73 2.75
N ILE A 218 -4.98 -0.26 1.88
CA ILE A 218 -3.80 -1.06 1.62
C ILE A 218 -3.33 -0.79 0.19
N THR A 219 -2.07 -0.39 0.03
CA THR A 219 -1.41 -0.19 -1.26
C THR A 219 -0.10 -0.98 -1.26
N ILE A 220 0.04 -1.93 -2.19
CA ILE A 220 1.25 -2.74 -2.34
C ILE A 220 1.70 -2.76 -3.80
N SER A 221 2.93 -2.35 -4.07
CA SER A 221 3.52 -2.37 -5.42
C SER A 221 4.82 -3.16 -5.46
N VAL A 222 5.14 -3.71 -6.64
CA VAL A 222 6.47 -4.27 -6.91
C VAL A 222 7.51 -3.14 -6.97
N SER A 223 8.54 -3.20 -6.13
CA SER A 223 9.65 -2.23 -6.14
C SER A 223 10.72 -2.58 -7.18
N LYS A 224 10.99 -3.88 -7.36
CA LYS A 224 12.03 -4.46 -8.20
C LYS A 224 11.72 -5.93 -8.45
N ASP A 225 12.19 -6.49 -9.57
CA ASP A 225 12.16 -7.93 -9.82
C ASP A 225 13.58 -8.51 -9.99
N ASP A 226 13.73 -9.82 -9.83
CA ASP A 226 15.03 -10.52 -9.83
C ASP A 226 15.53 -10.88 -11.24
N GLY A 227 14.90 -10.33 -12.28
CA GLY A 227 15.18 -10.64 -13.68
C GLY A 227 14.52 -11.92 -14.19
N ASN A 228 13.97 -12.79 -13.32
CA ASN A 228 13.31 -14.02 -13.75
C ASN A 228 11.95 -13.74 -14.41
N SER A 229 11.59 -14.48 -15.46
CA SER A 229 10.28 -14.35 -16.14
C SER A 229 9.07 -14.61 -15.24
N TYR A 230 9.27 -15.35 -14.14
CA TYR A 230 8.26 -15.75 -13.17
C TYR A 230 8.46 -15.09 -11.79
N ALA A 231 9.15 -13.94 -11.73
CA ALA A 231 9.27 -13.19 -10.49
C ALA A 231 7.86 -12.89 -9.93
N THR A 232 7.64 -13.28 -8.68
CA THR A 232 6.32 -13.35 -8.05
C THR A 232 6.28 -12.46 -6.82
N LEU A 233 5.22 -11.65 -6.70
CA LEU A 233 4.85 -10.96 -5.47
C LEU A 233 3.59 -11.60 -4.89
N ASN A 234 3.68 -12.11 -3.66
CA ASN A 234 2.53 -12.56 -2.86
C ASN A 234 2.17 -11.45 -1.88
N ALA A 235 1.27 -10.55 -2.27
CA ALA A 235 1.06 -9.29 -1.56
C ALA A 235 0.50 -9.50 -0.14
N ILE A 236 -0.54 -10.34 -0.01
CA ILE A 236 -1.16 -10.71 1.26
C ILE A 236 -1.30 -12.23 1.29
N MET A 237 -0.81 -12.89 2.35
CA MET A 237 -0.94 -14.33 2.54
C MET A 237 -1.66 -14.70 3.84
N PHE A 238 -2.61 -15.62 3.72
CA PHE A 238 -3.38 -16.21 4.82
C PHE A 238 -2.99 -17.67 5.01
N SER A 239 -2.63 -18.01 6.24
CA SER A 239 -2.43 -19.39 6.72
C SER A 239 -3.17 -19.60 8.05
N SER A 240 -4.35 -19.00 8.19
CA SER A 240 -5.17 -19.03 9.41
C SER A 240 -6.64 -19.31 9.10
N SER A 241 -7.36 -19.84 10.09
CA SER A 241 -8.80 -20.07 10.05
C SER A 241 -9.55 -18.98 10.82
N HIS A 242 -10.82 -18.75 10.49
CA HIS A 242 -11.70 -17.74 11.12
C HIS A 242 -11.25 -16.27 10.98
N ALA A 243 -10.33 -15.97 10.07
CA ALA A 243 -9.95 -14.59 9.77
C ALA A 243 -11.12 -13.83 9.13
N GLN A 244 -11.24 -12.55 9.49
CA GLN A 244 -12.20 -11.62 8.91
C GLN A 244 -11.44 -10.53 8.17
N PHE A 245 -11.63 -10.44 6.87
CA PHE A 245 -11.03 -9.40 6.04
C PHE A 245 -12.18 -8.62 5.41
N THR A 246 -12.56 -7.50 6.02
CA THR A 246 -13.79 -6.79 5.71
C THR A 246 -13.62 -5.30 5.45
N ASN A 247 -14.43 -4.74 4.54
CA ASN A 247 -14.51 -3.29 4.31
C ASN A 247 -13.17 -2.62 3.92
N ASN A 248 -12.17 -3.38 3.44
CA ASN A 248 -10.86 -2.83 3.10
C ASN A 248 -10.83 -2.33 1.65
N ASN A 249 -9.98 -1.34 1.39
CA ASN A 249 -9.64 -0.87 0.05
C ASN A 249 -8.20 -1.30 -0.27
N ILE A 250 -8.02 -2.12 -1.30
CA ILE A 250 -6.75 -2.78 -1.63
C ILE A 250 -6.34 -2.41 -3.05
N ASN A 251 -5.17 -1.79 -3.18
CA ASN A 251 -4.57 -1.36 -4.44
C ASN A 251 -3.25 -2.10 -4.66
N LEU A 252 -3.16 -2.88 -5.73
CA LEU A 252 -2.03 -3.75 -6.01
C LEU A 252 -1.47 -3.50 -7.41
N SER A 253 -0.15 -3.48 -7.57
CA SER A 253 0.48 -3.36 -8.89
C SER A 253 1.78 -4.15 -9.05
N GLY A 254 1.99 -4.71 -10.24
CA GLY A 254 3.20 -5.47 -10.58
C GLY A 254 3.21 -5.91 -12.05
N GLU A 255 4.40 -6.12 -12.62
CA GLU A 255 4.52 -6.44 -14.06
C GLU A 255 4.52 -7.95 -14.35
N LYS A 256 5.09 -8.77 -13.45
CA LYS A 256 5.21 -10.22 -13.66
C LYS A 256 4.09 -10.96 -12.93
N TYR A 257 4.43 -11.87 -12.02
CA TYR A 257 3.43 -12.67 -11.31
C TYR A 257 2.98 -11.90 -10.08
N LEU A 258 1.67 -11.68 -9.95
CA LEU A 258 1.08 -10.92 -8.86
C LEU A 258 -0.07 -11.73 -8.25
N TYR A 259 0.12 -12.22 -7.03
CA TYR A 259 -0.94 -12.80 -6.21
C TYR A 259 -1.39 -11.76 -5.20
N GLY A 260 -2.63 -11.27 -5.36
CA GLY A 260 -3.14 -10.21 -4.49
C GLY A 260 -3.40 -10.70 -3.08
N MET A 261 -4.17 -11.77 -2.94
CA MET A 261 -4.48 -12.38 -1.66
C MET A 261 -4.49 -13.90 -1.77
N LEU A 262 -3.49 -14.54 -1.17
CA LEU A 262 -3.27 -15.98 -1.23
C LEU A 262 -3.71 -16.65 0.08
N CYS A 263 -4.79 -17.42 0.04
CA CYS A 263 -5.25 -18.26 1.15
C CYS A 263 -4.76 -19.69 0.94
N THR A 264 -3.91 -20.15 1.85
CA THR A 264 -3.19 -21.43 1.73
C THR A 264 -3.84 -22.54 2.56
N SER A 265 -3.32 -23.77 2.45
CA SER A 265 -3.79 -24.95 3.17
C SER A 265 -4.14 -24.69 4.63
N TYR A 266 -5.18 -25.38 5.13
CA TYR A 266 -5.69 -25.28 6.51
C TYR A 266 -6.28 -23.91 6.91
N SER A 267 -6.64 -23.09 5.93
CA SER A 267 -7.34 -21.81 6.15
C SER A 267 -8.84 -21.98 5.93
N SER A 268 -9.58 -22.36 6.97
CA SER A 268 -11.03 -22.62 6.92
C SER A 268 -11.85 -21.55 7.66
N HIS A 269 -13.14 -21.44 7.35
CA HIS A 269 -14.08 -20.49 7.99
C HIS A 269 -13.68 -19.01 7.86
N ASN A 270 -12.85 -18.65 6.89
CA ASN A 270 -12.47 -17.27 6.65
C ASN A 270 -13.60 -16.50 5.95
N ASN A 271 -13.75 -15.24 6.32
CA ASN A 271 -14.70 -14.32 5.68
C ASN A 271 -13.96 -13.16 5.01
N ILE A 272 -13.99 -13.13 3.69
CA ILE A 272 -13.43 -12.07 2.86
C ILE A 272 -14.61 -11.34 2.24
N SER A 273 -15.05 -10.23 2.85
CA SER A 273 -16.29 -9.59 2.42
C SER A 273 -16.31 -8.07 2.41
N ASN A 274 -17.07 -7.47 1.48
CA ASN A 274 -17.24 -6.03 1.35
C ASN A 274 -15.94 -5.26 1.07
N ASN A 275 -14.94 -5.90 0.47
CA ASN A 275 -13.68 -5.24 0.11
C ASN A 275 -13.71 -4.72 -1.32
N THR A 276 -12.89 -3.71 -1.59
CA THR A 276 -12.62 -3.21 -2.94
C THR A 276 -11.18 -3.53 -3.32
N PHE A 277 -11.00 -4.36 -4.35
CA PHE A 277 -9.70 -4.72 -4.91
C PHE A 277 -9.51 -4.02 -6.26
N GLN A 278 -8.43 -3.26 -6.40
CA GLN A 278 -7.94 -2.72 -7.66
C GLN A 278 -6.55 -3.31 -7.94
N ILE A 279 -6.45 -4.16 -8.97
CA ILE A 279 -5.26 -4.97 -9.23
C ILE A 279 -4.78 -4.70 -10.65
N ASN A 280 -3.61 -4.08 -10.77
CA ASN A 280 -2.99 -3.74 -12.03
C ASN A 280 -1.76 -4.63 -12.27
N GLY A 281 -2.00 -5.77 -12.91
CA GLY A 281 -0.96 -6.71 -13.35
C GLY A 281 -0.65 -6.60 -14.85
N GLN A 282 0.36 -7.33 -15.32
CA GLN A 282 0.55 -7.54 -16.76
C GLN A 282 0.59 -9.03 -17.14
N ARG A 283 1.28 -9.89 -16.37
CA ARG A 283 1.33 -11.33 -16.65
C ARG A 283 0.31 -12.10 -15.78
N TYR A 284 0.72 -13.21 -15.17
CA TYR A 284 -0.11 -14.03 -14.28
C TYR A 284 -0.56 -13.21 -13.06
N THR A 285 -1.82 -12.78 -13.10
CA THR A 285 -2.37 -11.82 -12.14
C THR A 285 -3.59 -12.41 -11.47
N ALA A 286 -3.51 -12.63 -10.15
CA ALA A 286 -4.57 -13.19 -9.34
C ALA A 286 -5.06 -12.20 -8.28
N GLY A 287 -6.38 -12.18 -8.06
CA GLY A 287 -7.02 -11.46 -6.98
C GLY A 287 -7.06 -12.27 -5.70
N ILE A 288 -8.20 -12.89 -5.45
CA ILE A 288 -8.45 -13.74 -4.27
C ILE A 288 -8.20 -15.18 -4.66
N TYR A 289 -7.15 -15.80 -4.12
CA TYR A 289 -6.68 -17.12 -4.52
C TYR A 289 -6.71 -18.09 -3.34
N LEU A 290 -7.72 -18.97 -3.27
CA LEU A 290 -7.84 -20.02 -2.26
C LEU A 290 -7.25 -21.30 -2.83
N THR A 291 -6.15 -21.78 -2.25
CA THR A 291 -5.43 -22.94 -2.78
C THR A 291 -4.83 -23.84 -1.71
N GLY A 292 -4.89 -25.15 -1.93
CA GLY A 292 -4.29 -26.15 -1.05
C GLY A 292 -5.27 -27.19 -0.51
N GLY A 293 -4.88 -27.87 0.57
CA GLY A 293 -5.70 -28.87 1.27
C GLY A 293 -6.43 -28.27 2.48
N TYR A 294 -7.49 -28.95 2.96
CA TYR A 294 -8.25 -28.55 4.15
C TYR A 294 -8.81 -27.10 4.11
N LEU A 295 -9.41 -26.72 2.98
CA LEU A 295 -10.04 -25.41 2.78
C LEU A 295 -11.56 -25.55 2.82
N GLN A 296 -12.16 -25.32 3.99
CA GLN A 296 -13.58 -25.56 4.23
C GLN A 296 -14.31 -24.31 4.70
N ASN A 297 -15.56 -24.16 4.24
CA ASN A 297 -16.48 -23.12 4.72
C ASN A 297 -15.93 -21.67 4.59
N ASN A 298 -15.03 -21.41 3.64
CA ASN A 298 -14.57 -20.05 3.38
C ASN A 298 -15.61 -19.28 2.56
N THR A 299 -15.75 -17.99 2.85
CA THR A 299 -16.71 -17.10 2.20
C THR A 299 -15.99 -15.93 1.53
N VAL A 300 -16.23 -15.76 0.23
CA VAL A 300 -15.84 -14.60 -0.57
C VAL A 300 -17.12 -13.88 -0.98
N ALA A 301 -17.49 -12.79 -0.30
CA ALA A 301 -18.82 -12.18 -0.42
C ALA A 301 -18.82 -10.67 -0.65
N ASN A 302 -19.68 -10.17 -1.54
CA ASN A 302 -19.92 -8.73 -1.73
C ASN A 302 -18.65 -7.89 -2.02
N ASN A 303 -17.59 -8.50 -2.57
CA ASN A 303 -16.38 -7.76 -2.92
C ASN A 303 -16.55 -7.10 -4.30
N THR A 304 -15.91 -5.96 -4.50
CA THR A 304 -15.72 -5.34 -5.82
C THR A 304 -14.29 -5.57 -6.27
N ILE A 305 -14.08 -6.28 -7.37
CA ILE A 305 -12.75 -6.65 -7.87
C ILE A 305 -12.59 -6.13 -9.30
N THR A 306 -11.67 -5.20 -9.48
CA THR A 306 -11.21 -4.74 -10.79
C THR A 306 -9.81 -5.26 -11.02
N LEU A 307 -9.63 -6.12 -12.03
CA LEU A 307 -8.35 -6.74 -12.35
C LEU A 307 -8.00 -6.50 -13.82
N VAL A 308 -6.80 -5.99 -14.06
CA VAL A 308 -6.23 -5.86 -15.41
C VAL A 308 -4.98 -6.73 -15.50
N SER A 309 -4.90 -7.55 -16.54
CA SER A 309 -3.67 -8.16 -17.03
C SER A 309 -3.43 -7.74 -18.49
N SER A 310 -2.28 -8.09 -19.06
CA SER A 310 -1.91 -7.70 -20.43
C SER A 310 -2.81 -8.40 -21.46
N ASN A 311 -3.07 -7.70 -22.56
CA ASN A 311 -3.73 -8.26 -23.74
C ASN A 311 -2.73 -8.82 -24.78
N SER A 312 -1.43 -8.87 -24.46
CA SER A 312 -0.43 -9.47 -25.35
C SER A 312 -0.50 -10.99 -25.36
N SER A 313 -0.13 -11.60 -26.48
CA SER A 313 0.10 -13.05 -26.58
C SER A 313 1.61 -13.34 -26.51
N SER A 314 2.19 -13.35 -25.32
CA SER A 314 3.62 -13.66 -25.13
C SER A 314 3.87 -15.18 -24.94
N SER A 315 4.97 -15.70 -25.49
CA SER A 315 5.31 -17.14 -25.47
C SER A 315 6.10 -17.61 -24.25
N VAL A 316 6.46 -16.71 -23.33
CA VAL A 316 7.43 -16.98 -22.24
C VAL A 316 6.81 -16.90 -20.84
N ALA A 317 5.63 -16.29 -20.71
CA ALA A 317 4.84 -16.20 -19.49
C ALA A 317 3.39 -15.85 -19.86
N GLU A 318 2.42 -16.47 -19.19
CA GLU A 318 1.01 -16.26 -19.50
C GLU A 318 0.52 -14.88 -19.09
N ASP A 319 -0.13 -14.19 -20.03
CA ASP A 319 -0.82 -12.93 -19.79
C ASP A 319 -2.26 -13.25 -19.32
N SER A 320 -2.38 -13.87 -18.15
CA SER A 320 -3.64 -14.41 -17.62
C SER A 320 -4.17 -13.66 -16.39
N GLY A 321 -5.49 -13.48 -16.30
CA GLY A 321 -6.16 -12.78 -15.20
C GLY A 321 -7.18 -13.64 -14.45
N TYR A 322 -7.04 -13.67 -13.12
CA TYR A 322 -7.80 -14.56 -12.21
C TYR A 322 -8.36 -13.80 -10.99
N PRO A 323 -9.52 -13.11 -11.10
CA PRO A 323 -10.05 -12.32 -9.99
C PRO A 323 -10.36 -13.15 -8.74
N ILE A 324 -10.94 -14.34 -8.91
CA ILE A 324 -11.21 -15.30 -7.82
C ILE A 324 -10.83 -16.70 -8.29
N VAL A 325 -10.02 -17.39 -7.49
CA VAL A 325 -9.63 -18.79 -7.71
C VAL A 325 -9.92 -19.61 -6.46
N ILE A 326 -10.46 -20.81 -6.67
CA ILE A 326 -10.62 -21.86 -5.68
C ILE A 326 -10.00 -23.12 -6.26
N GLU A 327 -8.91 -23.59 -5.68
CA GLU A 327 -8.10 -24.66 -6.24
C GLU A 327 -7.77 -25.74 -5.20
N ASP A 328 -8.24 -26.96 -5.45
CA ASP A 328 -7.82 -28.15 -4.71
C ASP A 328 -6.53 -28.70 -5.33
N ARG A 329 -5.38 -28.30 -4.79
CA ARG A 329 -4.05 -28.71 -5.30
C ARG A 329 -3.78 -30.21 -5.28
N ARG A 330 -4.61 -31.00 -4.59
CA ARG A 330 -4.51 -32.47 -4.58
C ARG A 330 -5.16 -33.08 -5.82
N TYR A 331 -5.96 -32.31 -6.54
CA TYR A 331 -6.49 -32.70 -7.83
C TYR A 331 -5.47 -32.38 -8.94
N ILE A 332 -4.93 -33.42 -9.57
CA ILE A 332 -3.86 -33.35 -10.57
C ILE A 332 -4.38 -33.47 -12.01
N GLY A 333 -5.67 -33.19 -12.22
CA GLY A 333 -6.37 -33.41 -13.50
C GLY A 333 -6.98 -34.81 -13.66
N GLY A 334 -7.87 -34.97 -14.63
CA GLY A 334 -8.59 -36.23 -14.91
C GLY A 334 -10.08 -36.18 -14.54
N ASN A 335 -10.79 -37.32 -14.46
CA ASN A 335 -12.21 -37.29 -14.05
C ASN A 335 -12.34 -36.94 -12.56
N TYR A 336 -13.29 -36.05 -12.21
CA TYR A 336 -13.62 -35.73 -10.82
C TYR A 336 -14.95 -36.37 -10.36
N PRO A 337 -15.06 -36.91 -9.12
CA PRO A 337 -13.97 -37.10 -8.15
C PRO A 337 -12.98 -38.18 -8.64
N PRO A 338 -11.67 -38.04 -8.36
CA PRO A 338 -10.70 -39.07 -8.70
C PRO A 338 -11.01 -40.37 -7.94
N ALA A 339 -10.71 -41.53 -8.55
CA ALA A 339 -11.02 -42.84 -7.98
C ALA A 339 -10.41 -43.08 -6.59
N GLU A 340 -9.29 -42.41 -6.31
CA GLU A 340 -8.57 -42.46 -5.03
C GLU A 340 -9.27 -41.67 -3.91
N TYR A 341 -10.10 -40.67 -4.25
CA TYR A 341 -10.82 -39.81 -3.30
C TYR A 341 -12.30 -39.67 -3.68
N PRO A 342 -13.10 -40.75 -3.58
CA PRO A 342 -14.48 -40.78 -4.06
C PRO A 342 -15.43 -39.83 -3.31
N SER A 343 -15.02 -39.30 -2.15
CA SER A 343 -15.77 -38.28 -1.40
C SER A 343 -15.54 -36.84 -1.87
N GLY A 344 -14.65 -36.60 -2.86
CA GLY A 344 -14.50 -35.30 -3.51
C GLY A 344 -13.63 -34.28 -2.74
N GLY A 345 -12.47 -34.71 -2.26
CA GLY A 345 -11.44 -33.82 -1.70
C GLY A 345 -11.74 -33.26 -0.30
N GLU A 346 -10.87 -32.37 0.19
CA GLU A 346 -10.91 -31.65 1.48
C GLU A 346 -11.20 -30.16 1.28
N LEU A 347 -11.39 -29.72 0.03
CA LEU A 347 -11.92 -28.42 -0.35
C LEU A 347 -13.45 -28.54 -0.44
N ILE A 348 -14.16 -28.09 0.60
CA ILE A 348 -15.59 -28.40 0.78
C ILE A 348 -16.38 -27.16 1.26
N ASN A 349 -17.60 -26.98 0.73
CA ASN A 349 -18.58 -25.99 1.21
C ASN A 349 -18.08 -24.53 1.17
N ASN A 350 -17.20 -24.18 0.23
CA ASN A 350 -16.79 -22.79 0.05
C ASN A 350 -17.90 -22.00 -0.66
N THR A 351 -17.94 -20.69 -0.45
CA THR A 351 -19.00 -19.81 -1.01
C THR A 351 -18.39 -18.59 -1.68
N VAL A 352 -18.81 -18.32 -2.92
CA VAL A 352 -18.49 -17.09 -3.68
C VAL A 352 -19.81 -16.41 -4.03
N ILE A 353 -20.16 -15.35 -3.31
CA ILE A 353 -21.52 -14.77 -3.38
C ILE A 353 -21.53 -13.25 -3.58
N ASN A 354 -22.39 -12.76 -4.49
CA ASN A 354 -22.68 -11.34 -4.69
C ASN A 354 -21.46 -10.44 -4.98
N ASN A 355 -20.37 -10.99 -5.51
CA ASN A 355 -19.20 -10.19 -5.89
C ASN A 355 -19.45 -9.46 -7.21
N THR A 356 -18.89 -8.25 -7.35
CA THR A 356 -18.84 -7.50 -8.61
C THR A 356 -17.42 -7.60 -9.17
N ILE A 357 -17.27 -8.21 -10.35
CA ILE A 357 -15.98 -8.52 -10.96
C ILE A 357 -15.90 -7.84 -12.33
N VAL A 358 -14.87 -7.03 -12.53
CA VAL A 358 -14.50 -6.45 -13.82
C VAL A 358 -13.09 -6.89 -14.15
N VAL A 359 -12.92 -7.63 -15.23
CA VAL A 359 -11.62 -8.18 -15.60
C VAL A 359 -11.31 -8.01 -17.08
N SER A 360 -10.07 -7.65 -17.40
CA SER A 360 -9.57 -7.58 -18.77
C SER A 360 -8.16 -8.15 -18.90
N GLY A 361 -7.89 -8.88 -19.99
CA GLY A 361 -6.58 -9.50 -20.26
C GLY A 361 -6.61 -10.39 -21.50
N ASN A 362 -5.50 -11.07 -21.82
CA ASN A 362 -5.45 -12.03 -22.93
C ASN A 362 -6.34 -13.26 -22.64
N ASN A 363 -5.96 -14.07 -21.65
CA ASN A 363 -6.77 -15.17 -21.13
C ASN A 363 -7.31 -14.76 -19.76
N VAL A 364 -8.64 -14.71 -19.57
CA VAL A 364 -9.18 -14.33 -18.26
C VAL A 364 -10.24 -15.31 -17.80
N TYR A 365 -10.23 -15.61 -16.51
CA TYR A 365 -11.19 -16.50 -15.87
C TYR A 365 -11.80 -15.77 -14.69
N GLY A 366 -13.02 -15.24 -14.86
CA GLY A 366 -13.65 -14.36 -13.86
C GLY A 366 -13.78 -15.03 -12.49
N ILE A 367 -14.22 -16.28 -12.46
CA ILE A 367 -14.13 -17.17 -11.30
C ILE A 367 -13.63 -18.53 -11.78
N GLU A 368 -12.56 -19.01 -11.18
CA GLU A 368 -12.02 -20.35 -11.42
C GLU A 368 -12.25 -21.25 -10.21
N HIS A 369 -12.84 -22.41 -10.46
CA HIS A 369 -12.98 -23.47 -9.47
C HIS A 369 -12.36 -24.77 -10.01
N TYR A 370 -11.23 -25.19 -9.45
CA TYR A 370 -10.47 -26.34 -9.88
C TYR A 370 -10.41 -27.43 -8.80
N GLY A 371 -11.37 -28.36 -8.85
CA GLY A 371 -11.51 -29.44 -7.86
C GLY A 371 -12.23 -28.98 -6.58
N GLY A 372 -12.80 -29.92 -5.84
CA GLY A 372 -13.55 -29.70 -4.60
C GLY A 372 -15.02 -30.10 -4.69
N THR A 373 -15.71 -29.99 -3.55
CA THR A 373 -17.10 -30.44 -3.39
C THR A 373 -18.01 -29.37 -2.77
N ASN A 374 -19.24 -29.26 -3.26
CA ASN A 374 -20.30 -28.42 -2.70
C ASN A 374 -19.97 -26.91 -2.62
N THR A 375 -19.14 -26.37 -3.52
CA THR A 375 -18.97 -24.91 -3.60
C THR A 375 -20.22 -24.25 -4.20
N LEU A 376 -20.66 -23.16 -3.58
CA LEU A 376 -21.75 -22.32 -4.05
C LEU A 376 -21.19 -21.05 -4.71
N ILE A 377 -21.49 -20.82 -5.99
CA ILE A 377 -21.14 -19.60 -6.74
C ILE A 377 -22.45 -18.90 -7.10
N LYS A 378 -22.81 -17.85 -6.36
CA LYS A 378 -24.16 -17.28 -6.42
C LYS A 378 -24.23 -15.75 -6.56
N GLY A 379 -25.10 -15.23 -7.41
CA GLY A 379 -25.43 -13.79 -7.43
C GLY A 379 -24.29 -12.86 -7.84
N ASN A 380 -23.17 -13.38 -8.37
CA ASN A 380 -22.03 -12.59 -8.78
C ASN A 380 -22.34 -11.85 -10.10
N ARG A 381 -21.82 -10.63 -10.23
CA ARG A 381 -21.88 -9.83 -11.45
C ARG A 381 -20.49 -9.78 -12.08
N ILE A 382 -20.30 -10.43 -13.23
CA ILE A 382 -19.02 -10.58 -13.92
C ILE A 382 -19.08 -9.85 -15.25
N ASN A 383 -18.11 -8.96 -15.49
CA ASN A 383 -17.85 -8.35 -16.79
C ASN A 383 -16.40 -8.67 -17.18
N ALA A 384 -16.22 -9.59 -18.13
CA ALA A 384 -14.91 -10.03 -18.58
C ALA A 384 -14.69 -9.66 -20.06
N SER A 385 -13.50 -9.19 -20.37
CA SER A 385 -13.10 -8.84 -21.74
C SER A 385 -11.68 -9.31 -22.04
N GLY A 386 -11.39 -9.65 -23.30
CA GLY A 386 -10.08 -10.18 -23.64
C GLY A 386 -9.99 -10.86 -24.99
N ILE A 387 -8.88 -11.56 -25.23
CA ILE A 387 -8.75 -12.43 -26.41
C ILE A 387 -9.62 -13.67 -26.22
N ASN A 388 -9.39 -14.41 -25.12
CA ASN A 388 -10.15 -15.57 -24.70
C ASN A 388 -10.69 -15.44 -23.26
N PRO A 389 -11.67 -14.55 -23.02
CA PRO A 389 -12.28 -14.38 -21.72
C PRO A 389 -13.34 -15.45 -21.43
N THR A 390 -13.27 -16.05 -20.25
CA THR A 390 -14.33 -16.89 -19.68
C THR A 390 -14.87 -16.33 -18.36
N GLY A 391 -16.19 -16.33 -18.20
CA GLY A 391 -16.85 -15.82 -16.99
C GLY A 391 -16.59 -16.69 -15.77
N ILE A 392 -17.04 -17.95 -15.82
CA ILE A 392 -16.88 -18.92 -14.74
C ILE A 392 -16.37 -20.25 -15.32
N VAL A 393 -15.33 -20.81 -14.74
CA VAL A 393 -14.86 -22.17 -15.05
C VAL A 393 -14.96 -23.07 -13.83
N ILE A 394 -15.49 -24.28 -14.01
CA ILE A 394 -15.67 -25.23 -12.92
C ILE A 394 -15.19 -26.64 -13.25
N THR A 395 -14.47 -27.22 -12.28
CA THR A 395 -14.18 -28.65 -12.11
C THR A 395 -14.52 -29.03 -10.66
N GLY A 396 -15.31 -30.08 -10.44
CA GLY A 396 -15.69 -30.52 -9.09
C GLY A 396 -16.98 -31.33 -9.03
N ASN A 397 -17.43 -31.60 -7.79
CA ASN A 397 -18.62 -32.41 -7.49
C ASN A 397 -19.65 -31.63 -6.66
N GLY A 398 -20.94 -31.73 -7.00
CA GLY A 398 -22.01 -31.11 -6.20
C GLY A 398 -21.99 -29.58 -6.17
N LEU A 399 -21.31 -28.93 -7.11
CA LEU A 399 -21.20 -27.48 -7.21
C LEU A 399 -22.52 -26.86 -7.69
N SER A 400 -22.82 -25.65 -7.22
CA SER A 400 -23.98 -24.88 -7.71
C SER A 400 -23.57 -23.50 -8.19
N VAL A 401 -23.90 -23.19 -9.44
CA VAL A 401 -23.69 -21.88 -10.08
C VAL A 401 -25.06 -21.23 -10.30
N GLU A 402 -25.42 -20.28 -9.44
CA GLU A 402 -26.79 -19.78 -9.33
C GLU A 402 -26.93 -18.27 -9.48
N ASP A 403 -27.96 -17.81 -10.17
CA ASP A 403 -28.41 -16.40 -10.14
C ASP A 403 -27.29 -15.38 -10.52
N ASN A 404 -26.23 -15.79 -11.22
CA ASN A 404 -25.13 -14.90 -11.61
C ASN A 404 -25.48 -14.10 -12.87
N ILE A 405 -24.91 -12.90 -13.01
CA ILE A 405 -25.02 -12.05 -14.20
C ILE A 405 -23.64 -11.95 -14.85
N ILE A 406 -23.49 -12.50 -16.05
CA ILE A 406 -22.21 -12.68 -16.73
C ILE A 406 -22.26 -12.00 -18.10
N TYR A 407 -21.34 -11.07 -18.32
CA TYR A 407 -21.14 -10.37 -19.58
C TYR A 407 -19.72 -10.63 -20.08
N ILE A 408 -19.61 -11.17 -21.29
CA ILE A 408 -18.34 -11.56 -21.90
C ILE A 408 -18.18 -10.85 -23.23
N THR A 409 -17.05 -10.15 -23.40
CA THR A 409 -16.67 -9.51 -24.66
C THR A 409 -15.34 -10.08 -25.16
N ALA A 410 -15.41 -11.08 -26.04
CA ALA A 410 -14.22 -11.72 -26.60
C ALA A 410 -13.82 -11.11 -27.95
N GLN A 411 -12.51 -11.06 -28.20
CA GLN A 411 -11.98 -10.67 -29.52
C GLN A 411 -12.05 -11.82 -30.53
N THR A 412 -12.02 -13.07 -30.07
CA THR A 412 -12.07 -14.28 -30.92
C THR A 412 -12.85 -15.40 -30.24
N ASN A 413 -13.45 -16.30 -31.02
CA ASN A 413 -14.05 -17.54 -30.54
C ASN A 413 -13.16 -18.77 -30.76
N ASN A 414 -11.96 -18.60 -31.33
CA ASN A 414 -10.97 -19.67 -31.45
C ASN A 414 -10.33 -19.97 -30.10
N THR A 415 -10.12 -21.25 -29.79
CA THR A 415 -9.35 -21.66 -28.61
C THR A 415 -7.91 -21.19 -28.73
N GLY A 416 -7.46 -20.43 -27.73
CA GLY A 416 -6.09 -19.96 -27.59
C GLY A 416 -5.17 -20.98 -26.95
N THR A 417 -3.95 -20.56 -26.64
CA THR A 417 -2.98 -21.34 -25.87
C THR A 417 -2.91 -20.82 -24.44
N THR A 418 -2.81 -21.74 -23.49
CA THR A 418 -2.61 -21.46 -22.08
C THR A 418 -1.86 -22.63 -21.42
N ALA A 419 -1.07 -22.33 -20.39
CA ALA A 419 -0.46 -23.24 -19.43
C ALA A 419 -1.41 -23.58 -18.27
N ASP A 420 -2.59 -22.96 -18.21
CA ASP A 420 -3.68 -23.34 -17.32
C ASP A 420 -4.22 -24.74 -17.67
N TYR A 421 -4.80 -25.42 -16.67
CA TYR A 421 -5.52 -26.66 -16.86
C TYR A 421 -6.84 -26.47 -17.61
N PHE A 422 -7.46 -25.30 -17.48
CA PHE A 422 -8.59 -24.95 -18.33
C PHE A 422 -8.09 -24.45 -19.69
N PRO A 423 -8.77 -24.81 -20.80
CA PRO A 423 -8.41 -24.29 -22.10
C PRO A 423 -8.77 -22.80 -22.20
N ALA A 424 -7.96 -22.04 -22.94
CA ALA A 424 -8.23 -20.64 -23.26
C ALA A 424 -9.38 -20.53 -24.27
N ILE A 425 -10.62 -20.52 -23.75
CA ILE A 425 -11.84 -20.42 -24.55
C ILE A 425 -12.57 -19.12 -24.24
N SER A 426 -13.47 -18.74 -25.15
CA SER A 426 -14.31 -17.56 -25.01
C SER A 426 -15.73 -18.00 -24.66
N GLY A 427 -16.19 -17.71 -23.44
CA GLY A 427 -17.52 -18.18 -23.04
C GLY A 427 -18.04 -17.67 -21.70
N GLY A 428 -19.34 -17.87 -21.46
CA GLY A 428 -19.98 -17.50 -20.20
C GLY A 428 -19.60 -18.42 -19.05
N ILE A 429 -20.03 -19.68 -19.12
CA ILE A 429 -19.76 -20.70 -18.11
C ILE A 429 -19.16 -21.93 -18.80
N TYR A 430 -18.02 -22.40 -18.31
CA TYR A 430 -17.39 -23.64 -18.77
C TYR A 430 -17.29 -24.66 -17.65
N ALA A 431 -17.77 -25.88 -17.91
CA ALA A 431 -17.64 -27.00 -16.98
C ALA A 431 -16.88 -28.13 -17.66
N GLN A 432 -15.85 -28.66 -17.00
CA GLN A 432 -15.16 -29.85 -17.50
C GLN A 432 -14.93 -30.88 -16.41
N LEU A 433 -14.90 -32.16 -16.80
CA LEU A 433 -14.44 -33.26 -15.93
C LEU A 433 -15.16 -33.32 -14.57
N CYS A 434 -16.44 -32.94 -14.57
CA CYS A 434 -17.26 -32.69 -13.39
C CYS A 434 -18.35 -33.75 -13.19
N PHE A 435 -18.95 -33.74 -12.00
CA PHE A 435 -20.05 -34.64 -11.62
C PHE A 435 -21.12 -33.92 -10.78
N ASN A 436 -22.41 -34.17 -11.02
CA ASN A 436 -23.53 -33.74 -10.16
C ASN A 436 -23.64 -32.23 -9.84
N ASN A 437 -23.29 -31.34 -10.77
CA ASN A 437 -23.39 -29.88 -10.57
C ASN A 437 -24.70 -29.32 -11.15
N THR A 438 -25.06 -28.13 -10.67
CA THR A 438 -26.21 -27.37 -11.15
C THR A 438 -25.78 -26.00 -11.66
N ILE A 439 -26.24 -25.62 -12.85
CA ILE A 439 -26.13 -24.28 -13.41
C ILE A 439 -27.55 -23.74 -13.55
N LYS A 440 -27.92 -22.79 -12.69
CA LYS A 440 -29.32 -22.38 -12.53
C LYS A 440 -29.51 -20.87 -12.53
N ASN A 441 -30.54 -20.39 -13.23
CA ASN A 441 -31.01 -19.01 -13.19
C ASN A 441 -29.94 -17.93 -13.53
N ASN A 442 -28.86 -18.30 -14.21
CA ASN A 442 -27.83 -17.34 -14.59
C ASN A 442 -28.28 -16.54 -15.80
N LYS A 443 -27.93 -15.25 -15.85
CA LYS A 443 -28.02 -14.41 -17.04
C LYS A 443 -26.64 -14.35 -17.69
N VAL A 444 -26.52 -14.90 -18.90
CA VAL A 444 -25.26 -14.98 -19.65
C VAL A 444 -25.42 -14.25 -20.97
N VAL A 445 -24.54 -13.29 -21.23
CA VAL A 445 -24.42 -12.61 -22.52
C VAL A 445 -22.98 -12.72 -23.00
N THR A 446 -22.77 -13.38 -24.13
CA THR A 446 -21.42 -13.58 -24.71
C THR A 446 -21.35 -13.05 -26.13
N VAL A 447 -20.41 -12.15 -26.38
CA VAL A 447 -20.03 -11.68 -27.73
C VAL A 447 -18.78 -12.43 -28.18
N ASN A 448 -18.85 -13.04 -29.37
CA ASN A 448 -17.80 -13.86 -29.99
C ASN A 448 -17.34 -15.06 -29.13
N GLY A 449 -18.30 -15.78 -28.54
CA GLY A 449 -18.03 -17.00 -27.77
C GLY A 449 -19.32 -17.70 -27.34
N SER A 450 -19.19 -18.89 -26.76
CA SER A 450 -20.33 -19.72 -26.38
C SER A 450 -20.96 -19.27 -25.06
N GLY A 451 -22.18 -19.76 -24.76
CA GLY A 451 -22.91 -19.35 -23.56
C GLY A 451 -22.54 -20.22 -22.36
N ILE A 452 -23.07 -21.43 -22.35
CA ILE A 452 -22.73 -22.48 -21.37
C ILE A 452 -22.13 -23.66 -22.13
N THR A 453 -20.91 -24.03 -21.80
CA THR A 453 -20.21 -25.15 -22.44
C THR A 453 -19.82 -26.19 -21.40
N ALA A 454 -20.10 -27.46 -21.68
CA ALA A 454 -19.66 -28.57 -20.85
C ALA A 454 -18.86 -29.59 -21.67
N LYS A 455 -17.77 -30.10 -21.11
CA LYS A 455 -16.93 -31.14 -21.73
C LYS A 455 -16.68 -32.30 -20.78
N GLN A 456 -16.85 -33.54 -21.24
CA GLN A 456 -16.58 -34.76 -20.46
C GLN A 456 -17.27 -34.76 -19.09
N TYR A 457 -18.55 -34.40 -19.08
CA TYR A 457 -19.36 -34.18 -17.88
C TYR A 457 -20.35 -35.32 -17.62
N ARG A 458 -20.70 -35.61 -16.35
CA ARG A 458 -21.85 -36.49 -16.01
C ARG A 458 -22.83 -35.90 -14.99
N ASN A 459 -24.14 -35.96 -15.27
CA ASN A 459 -25.23 -35.50 -14.39
C ASN A 459 -25.31 -33.97 -14.16
N LEU A 460 -25.14 -33.15 -15.20
CA LEU A 460 -25.29 -31.69 -15.15
C LEU A 460 -26.77 -31.32 -15.23
N THR A 461 -27.21 -30.39 -14.40
CA THR A 461 -28.52 -29.73 -14.56
C THR A 461 -28.34 -28.28 -14.98
N ILE A 462 -28.80 -27.92 -16.19
CA ILE A 462 -28.85 -26.55 -16.70
C ILE A 462 -30.31 -26.10 -16.74
N ILE A 463 -30.73 -25.23 -15.82
CA ILE A 463 -32.15 -24.87 -15.65
C ILE A 463 -32.42 -23.39 -15.37
N GLY A 464 -33.42 -22.82 -16.03
CA GLY A 464 -33.88 -21.44 -15.76
C GLY A 464 -32.90 -20.34 -16.18
N ASN A 465 -31.83 -20.66 -16.90
CA ASN A 465 -30.83 -19.69 -17.33
C ASN A 465 -31.35 -18.86 -18.50
N LYS A 466 -30.91 -17.60 -18.59
CA LYS A 466 -31.15 -16.71 -19.72
C LYS A 466 -29.83 -16.49 -20.46
N VAL A 467 -29.67 -17.12 -21.62
CA VAL A 467 -28.40 -17.17 -22.37
C VAL A 467 -28.59 -16.55 -23.75
N ASN A 468 -27.85 -15.47 -24.02
CA ASN A 468 -27.81 -14.79 -25.32
C ASN A 468 -26.38 -14.76 -25.85
N VAL A 469 -26.14 -15.33 -27.04
CA VAL A 469 -24.80 -15.39 -27.62
C VAL A 469 -24.79 -15.06 -29.10
N THR A 470 -23.65 -14.55 -29.58
CA THR A 470 -23.42 -14.35 -31.02
C THR A 470 -22.81 -15.56 -31.72
N ASP A 471 -22.53 -16.63 -30.97
CA ASP A 471 -22.01 -17.89 -31.48
C ASP A 471 -23.16 -18.83 -31.92
N GLU A 472 -22.82 -19.95 -32.57
CA GLU A 472 -23.83 -20.80 -33.23
C GLU A 472 -24.81 -21.44 -32.23
N TYR A 473 -24.35 -21.81 -31.03
CA TYR A 473 -25.18 -22.46 -30.01
C TYR A 473 -25.05 -21.76 -28.65
N ALA A 474 -26.17 -21.64 -27.94
CA ALA A 474 -26.21 -21.07 -26.60
C ALA A 474 -25.66 -22.04 -25.54
N VAL A 475 -25.90 -23.35 -25.74
CA VAL A 475 -25.38 -24.41 -24.89
C VAL A 475 -24.66 -25.46 -25.75
N VAL A 476 -23.44 -25.85 -25.36
CA VAL A 476 -22.67 -26.88 -26.06
C VAL A 476 -22.24 -27.96 -25.08
N LEU A 477 -22.63 -29.21 -25.33
CA LEU A 477 -22.32 -30.38 -24.53
C LEU A 477 -21.45 -31.35 -25.34
N THR A 478 -20.18 -31.51 -24.98
CA THR A 478 -19.23 -32.39 -25.67
C THR A 478 -18.82 -33.56 -24.78
N GLU A 479 -19.00 -34.80 -25.21
CA GLU A 479 -18.69 -36.02 -24.42
C GLU A 479 -19.41 -36.06 -23.05
N CYS A 480 -20.58 -35.42 -22.97
CA CYS A 480 -21.34 -35.29 -21.74
C CYS A 480 -22.45 -36.37 -21.66
N ASN A 481 -22.65 -36.99 -20.49
CA ASN A 481 -23.67 -38.04 -20.29
C ASN A 481 -24.67 -37.75 -19.17
N ASN A 482 -25.92 -38.17 -19.34
CA ASN A 482 -27.00 -38.05 -18.34
C ASN A 482 -27.29 -36.60 -17.89
N ASN A 483 -27.18 -35.62 -18.79
CA ASN A 483 -27.40 -34.20 -18.46
C ASN A 483 -28.83 -33.77 -18.78
N ASN A 484 -29.31 -32.74 -18.10
CA ASN A 484 -30.63 -32.15 -18.33
C ASN A 484 -30.50 -30.65 -18.62
N VAL A 485 -31.00 -30.21 -19.77
CA VAL A 485 -31.09 -28.80 -20.18
C VAL A 485 -32.56 -28.45 -20.36
N SER A 486 -33.16 -27.79 -19.38
CA SER A 486 -34.60 -27.49 -19.42
C SER A 486 -35.02 -26.17 -18.81
N GLY A 487 -36.15 -25.63 -19.27
CA GLY A 487 -36.73 -24.40 -18.72
C GLY A 487 -35.87 -23.14 -18.87
N ASN A 488 -34.90 -23.13 -19.79
CA ASN A 488 -34.02 -21.98 -20.04
C ASN A 488 -34.61 -21.03 -21.11
N GLU A 489 -34.19 -19.77 -21.12
CA GLU A 489 -34.39 -18.82 -22.23
C GLU A 489 -33.10 -18.74 -23.05
N LEU A 490 -33.07 -19.40 -24.21
CA LEU A 490 -31.88 -19.58 -25.03
C LEU A 490 -32.02 -18.86 -26.37
N GLY A 491 -31.04 -18.04 -26.72
CA GLY A 491 -30.86 -17.51 -28.07
C GLY A 491 -29.39 -17.52 -28.46
N SER A 492 -29.14 -17.95 -29.69
CA SER A 492 -27.83 -17.96 -30.33
C SER A 492 -27.90 -17.25 -31.68
N LYS A 493 -26.81 -17.27 -32.45
CA LYS A 493 -26.75 -16.69 -33.79
C LYS A 493 -27.85 -17.21 -34.73
N SER A 494 -28.13 -18.51 -34.68
CA SER A 494 -28.98 -19.20 -35.65
C SER A 494 -30.17 -19.92 -35.00
N TYR A 495 -30.13 -20.21 -33.70
CA TYR A 495 -31.08 -21.09 -33.03
C TYR A 495 -31.65 -20.49 -31.74
N TYR A 496 -32.83 -20.94 -31.36
CA TYR A 496 -33.57 -20.45 -30.19
C TYR A 496 -34.25 -21.61 -29.46
N GLY A 497 -34.42 -21.48 -28.14
CA GLY A 497 -35.02 -22.53 -27.31
C GLY A 497 -34.23 -23.83 -27.39
N ASP A 498 -34.91 -24.98 -27.54
CA ASP A 498 -34.26 -26.30 -27.57
C ASP A 498 -33.25 -26.44 -28.72
N GLU A 499 -33.46 -25.80 -29.87
CA GLU A 499 -32.55 -25.86 -31.03
C GLU A 499 -31.21 -25.18 -30.76
N ALA A 500 -31.13 -24.31 -29.74
CA ALA A 500 -29.91 -23.61 -29.36
C ALA A 500 -28.95 -24.47 -28.51
N VAL A 501 -29.26 -25.75 -28.30
CA VAL A 501 -28.44 -26.71 -27.57
C VAL A 501 -27.79 -27.71 -28.54
N SER A 502 -26.45 -27.77 -28.52
CA SER A 502 -25.67 -28.75 -29.29
C SER A 502 -25.14 -29.86 -28.40
N ILE A 503 -25.30 -31.11 -28.83
CA ILE A 503 -24.75 -32.31 -28.17
C ILE A 503 -23.80 -33.00 -29.14
N ILE A 504 -22.54 -33.15 -28.74
CA ILE A 504 -21.47 -33.78 -29.50
C ILE A 504 -20.96 -34.98 -28.68
N ASP A 505 -21.08 -36.19 -29.23
CA ASP A 505 -20.55 -37.44 -28.63
C ASP A 505 -21.00 -37.73 -27.18
N GLY A 506 -22.24 -37.41 -26.83
CA GLY A 506 -22.83 -37.63 -25.50
C GLY A 506 -24.07 -38.55 -25.49
N GLN A 507 -24.30 -39.27 -24.39
CA GLN A 507 -25.42 -40.21 -24.23
C GLN A 507 -26.41 -39.77 -23.13
N ASN A 508 -27.68 -40.14 -23.30
CA ASN A 508 -28.76 -39.92 -22.32
C ASN A 508 -28.93 -38.45 -21.88
N ASN A 509 -28.64 -37.49 -22.75
CA ASN A 509 -28.88 -36.07 -22.48
C ASN A 509 -30.33 -35.72 -22.82
N SER A 510 -30.99 -34.96 -21.94
CA SER A 510 -32.35 -34.48 -22.11
C SER A 510 -32.34 -32.98 -22.38
N VAL A 511 -33.02 -32.56 -23.45
CA VAL A 511 -33.21 -31.15 -23.82
C VAL A 511 -34.70 -30.95 -24.08
N HIS A 512 -35.36 -30.13 -23.27
CA HIS A 512 -36.79 -29.87 -23.40
C HIS A 512 -37.21 -28.58 -22.67
N ASP A 513 -38.37 -28.03 -23.04
CA ASP A 513 -39.00 -26.89 -22.38
C ASP A 513 -38.12 -25.61 -22.36
N ASN A 514 -37.13 -25.48 -23.24
CA ASN A 514 -36.36 -24.25 -23.39
C ASN A 514 -37.07 -23.29 -24.36
N LYS A 515 -37.21 -22.02 -23.96
CA LYS A 515 -37.87 -20.97 -24.74
C LYS A 515 -36.85 -20.16 -25.52
N GLY A 516 -37.24 -19.67 -26.70
CA GLY A 516 -36.47 -18.69 -27.44
C GLY A 516 -36.49 -17.32 -26.76
N LEU A 517 -35.37 -16.59 -26.83
CA LEU A 517 -35.35 -15.15 -26.53
C LEU A 517 -36.31 -14.37 -27.48
N PRO A 518 -36.94 -13.27 -27.02
CA PRO A 518 -37.81 -12.44 -27.88
C PRO A 518 -37.08 -11.94 -29.14
N ARG A 519 -37.80 -11.86 -30.27
CA ARG A 519 -37.28 -11.30 -31.53
C ARG A 519 -37.24 -9.78 -31.49
N ASP A 520 -36.25 -9.17 -32.12
CA ASP A 520 -36.08 -7.72 -32.17
C ASP A 520 -37.27 -7.09 -32.91
N LYS A 521 -37.88 -6.06 -32.32
CA LYS A 521 -38.93 -5.30 -33.00
C LYS A 521 -38.33 -4.59 -34.20
N THR A 522 -39.12 -4.48 -35.27
CA THR A 522 -38.73 -3.66 -36.42
C THR A 522 -39.62 -2.46 -36.59
N PHE A 523 -39.01 -1.42 -37.14
CA PHE A 523 -39.64 -0.14 -37.36
C PHE A 523 -39.46 0.27 -38.80
N LEU A 524 -40.57 0.67 -39.42
CA LEU A 524 -40.57 1.36 -40.69
C LEU A 524 -40.69 2.84 -40.41
N ASN A 525 -39.66 3.59 -40.73
CA ASN A 525 -39.75 5.02 -40.86
C ASN A 525 -40.01 5.37 -42.33
N VAL A 526 -41.19 5.90 -42.61
CA VAL A 526 -41.61 6.30 -43.96
C VAL A 526 -41.66 7.82 -43.98
N ILE A 527 -40.74 8.42 -44.73
CA ILE A 527 -40.67 9.85 -44.94
C ILE A 527 -41.18 10.11 -46.34
N ILE A 528 -42.28 10.84 -46.40
CA ILE A 528 -42.80 11.36 -47.66
C ILE A 528 -42.32 12.80 -47.84
N SER A 529 -42.14 13.23 -49.09
CA SER A 529 -41.75 14.60 -49.39
C SER A 529 -42.19 15.00 -50.81
N PRO A 530 -42.85 16.14 -50.98
CA PRO A 530 -43.56 16.89 -49.93
C PRO A 530 -44.68 16.03 -49.30
N ASP A 531 -45.05 16.31 -48.04
CA ASP A 531 -46.23 15.71 -47.37
C ASP A 531 -47.54 16.47 -47.67
N SER A 532 -47.40 17.60 -48.35
CA SER A 532 -48.45 18.54 -48.66
C SER A 532 -48.17 19.10 -50.06
N LEU A 533 -49.01 18.79 -51.04
CA LEU A 533 -48.68 19.06 -52.44
C LEU A 533 -49.91 19.33 -53.31
N HIS A 534 -49.69 19.92 -54.48
CA HIS A 534 -50.78 20.24 -55.39
C HIS A 534 -51.04 19.07 -56.36
N VAL A 535 -52.24 19.04 -56.94
CA VAL A 535 -52.58 18.04 -57.95
C VAL A 535 -51.63 18.19 -59.16
N GLY A 536 -50.97 17.09 -59.54
CA GLY A 536 -49.97 17.06 -60.62
C GLY A 536 -48.54 16.84 -60.15
N ASP A 537 -48.27 17.10 -58.87
CA ASP A 537 -46.95 16.95 -58.26
C ASP A 537 -46.55 15.49 -58.02
N TYR A 538 -45.26 15.27 -57.76
CA TYR A 538 -44.72 13.98 -57.34
C TYR A 538 -44.45 14.00 -55.83
N ILE A 539 -44.98 13.00 -55.12
CA ILE A 539 -44.59 12.67 -53.75
C ILE A 539 -43.45 11.66 -53.80
N TYR A 540 -42.32 11.99 -53.19
CA TYR A 540 -41.18 11.11 -52.99
C TYR A 540 -41.36 10.38 -51.67
N VAL A 541 -41.08 9.07 -51.65
CA VAL A 541 -41.19 8.22 -50.47
C VAL A 541 -39.82 7.63 -50.21
N ASN A 542 -39.22 8.00 -49.09
CA ASN A 542 -38.00 7.42 -48.55
C ASN A 542 -38.38 6.53 -47.36
N ILE A 543 -37.88 5.32 -47.36
CA ILE A 543 -38.18 4.31 -46.35
C ILE A 543 -36.88 3.97 -45.67
N THR A 544 -36.93 3.91 -44.35
CA THR A 544 -35.86 3.34 -43.52
C THR A 544 -36.44 2.19 -42.71
N LEU A 545 -35.83 1.02 -42.79
CA LEU A 545 -36.18 -0.17 -42.03
C LEU A 545 -35.08 -0.41 -40.99
N THR A 546 -35.45 -0.40 -39.71
CA THR A 546 -34.52 -0.64 -38.60
C THR A 546 -35.05 -1.68 -37.63
N ASP A 547 -34.14 -2.21 -36.80
CA ASP A 547 -34.50 -2.88 -35.54
C ASP A 547 -34.77 -1.87 -34.42
N GLU A 548 -34.96 -2.36 -33.18
CA GLU A 548 -35.28 -1.55 -32.00
C GLU A 548 -34.13 -0.68 -31.50
N GLU A 549 -32.90 -1.07 -31.82
CA GLU A 549 -31.68 -0.29 -31.60
C GLU A 549 -31.40 0.72 -32.71
N GLY A 550 -32.19 0.72 -33.80
CA GLY A 550 -32.02 1.63 -34.93
C GLY A 550 -31.01 1.16 -35.99
N ASN A 551 -30.55 -0.10 -35.93
CA ASN A 551 -29.67 -0.66 -36.95
C ASN A 551 -30.41 -0.87 -38.26
N LEU A 552 -29.75 -0.56 -39.37
CA LEU A 552 -30.31 -0.58 -40.71
C LEU A 552 -30.44 -2.01 -41.29
N LEU A 553 -31.65 -2.40 -41.73
CA LEU A 553 -31.95 -3.76 -42.19
C LEU A 553 -32.14 -3.87 -43.72
N SER A 554 -31.39 -4.75 -44.38
CA SER A 554 -31.56 -5.01 -45.82
C SER A 554 -32.66 -6.04 -46.09
N SER A 555 -33.69 -5.66 -46.86
CA SER A 555 -34.85 -6.54 -47.18
C SER A 555 -35.73 -5.99 -48.32
N LYS A 556 -37.02 -6.35 -48.39
CA LYS A 556 -38.01 -5.80 -49.33
C LYS A 556 -39.27 -5.32 -48.61
N VAL A 557 -39.88 -4.24 -49.11
CA VAL A 557 -41.12 -3.65 -48.58
C VAL A 557 -42.13 -3.39 -49.70
N THR A 558 -43.41 -3.38 -49.37
CA THR A 558 -44.52 -3.08 -50.30
C THR A 558 -45.10 -1.70 -50.00
N LEU A 559 -45.41 -0.91 -51.03
CA LEU A 559 -45.91 0.47 -50.93
C LEU A 559 -47.24 0.64 -51.70
N ASN A 560 -48.27 1.17 -51.05
CA ASN A 560 -49.62 1.42 -51.61
C ASN A 560 -50.06 2.88 -51.36
N SER A 561 -50.91 3.47 -52.23
CA SER A 561 -51.41 4.86 -52.08
C SER A 561 -52.88 5.01 -52.50
N SER A 562 -53.63 5.91 -51.84
CA SER A 562 -55.04 6.20 -52.15
C SER A 562 -55.27 7.22 -53.29
N ALA A 563 -54.23 7.98 -53.69
CA ALA A 563 -54.29 8.96 -54.79
C ALA A 563 -53.30 8.68 -55.95
N SER A 564 -52.65 7.50 -55.94
CA SER A 564 -51.70 7.03 -56.97
C SER A 564 -51.69 5.48 -57.12
N VAL A 565 -50.75 4.90 -57.86
CA VAL A 565 -50.59 3.45 -58.08
C VAL A 565 -49.40 2.91 -57.27
N GLY A 566 -49.57 1.80 -56.52
CA GLY A 566 -48.55 1.22 -55.61
C GLY A 566 -47.38 0.47 -56.30
N LYS A 567 -46.34 0.09 -55.52
CA LYS A 567 -45.06 -0.51 -55.95
C LYS A 567 -44.40 -1.41 -54.88
N ILE A 568 -43.36 -2.17 -55.24
CA ILE A 568 -42.47 -2.93 -54.31
C ILE A 568 -41.07 -2.31 -54.35
N ILE A 569 -40.43 -2.13 -53.19
CA ILE A 569 -39.12 -1.47 -53.04
C ILE A 569 -38.14 -2.41 -52.32
N SER A 570 -36.91 -2.52 -52.85
CA SER A 570 -35.80 -3.21 -52.18
C SER A 570 -35.06 -2.25 -51.25
N MET A 571 -34.78 -2.69 -50.02
CA MET A 571 -34.07 -1.96 -48.98
C MET A 571 -32.59 -2.38 -48.99
N ASN A 572 -31.71 -1.45 -49.29
CA ASN A 572 -30.25 -1.67 -49.24
C ASN A 572 -29.69 -0.93 -48.02
N ASN A 573 -29.08 -1.67 -47.10
CA ASN A 573 -28.62 -1.15 -45.82
C ASN A 573 -29.71 -0.32 -45.13
N GLY A 574 -30.88 -0.92 -44.91
CA GLY A 574 -32.01 -0.26 -44.25
C GLY A 574 -32.72 0.80 -45.08
N LYS A 575 -32.26 1.21 -46.26
CA LYS A 575 -32.82 2.37 -46.98
C LYS A 575 -33.37 2.01 -48.37
N GLY A 576 -34.50 2.60 -48.74
CA GLY A 576 -35.10 2.47 -50.06
C GLY A 576 -35.92 3.71 -50.41
N SER A 577 -36.04 4.05 -51.70
CA SER A 577 -36.79 5.22 -52.12
C SER A 577 -37.43 5.08 -53.50
N ASP A 578 -38.56 5.77 -53.70
CA ASP A 578 -39.22 5.93 -55.00
C ASP A 578 -40.11 7.19 -55.01
N ARG A 579 -40.74 7.51 -56.13
CA ARG A 579 -41.74 8.59 -56.27
C ARG A 579 -43.06 8.07 -56.86
N LEU A 580 -44.15 8.71 -56.45
CA LEU A 580 -45.51 8.53 -56.96
C LEU A 580 -46.05 9.87 -57.49
N LYS A 581 -46.83 9.84 -58.58
CA LYS A 581 -47.48 11.05 -59.11
C LYS A 581 -48.87 11.21 -58.51
N ILE A 582 -49.25 12.40 -58.05
CA ILE A 582 -50.60 12.69 -57.54
C ILE A 582 -51.53 13.02 -58.70
N LEU A 583 -52.58 12.21 -58.83
CA LEU A 583 -53.45 12.24 -60.00
C LEU A 583 -54.80 12.94 -59.75
N LYS A 584 -55.19 13.17 -58.49
CA LYS A 584 -56.48 13.77 -58.11
C LYS A 584 -56.42 14.31 -56.69
N PHE A 585 -57.24 15.32 -56.39
CA PHE A 585 -57.50 15.79 -55.03
C PHE A 585 -58.35 14.76 -54.25
N VAL A 586 -57.99 14.52 -53.00
CA VAL A 586 -58.67 13.63 -52.04
C VAL A 586 -58.45 14.22 -50.65
N ASP A 587 -59.49 14.39 -49.85
CA ASP A 587 -59.41 15.05 -48.54
C ASP A 587 -58.52 14.32 -47.50
N ASN A 588 -58.39 12.98 -47.62
CA ASN A 588 -57.61 12.14 -46.71
C ASN A 588 -56.70 11.18 -47.49
N ALA A 589 -55.68 11.70 -48.16
CA ALA A 589 -54.76 10.88 -48.96
C ALA A 589 -53.74 10.17 -48.05
N THR A 590 -53.41 8.90 -48.33
CA THR A 590 -52.46 8.11 -47.51
C THR A 590 -51.50 7.28 -48.37
N ILE A 591 -50.35 6.95 -47.78
CA ILE A 591 -49.35 6.00 -48.28
C ILE A 591 -49.12 4.93 -47.21
N LEU A 592 -49.37 3.66 -47.54
CA LEU A 592 -49.16 2.51 -46.65
C LEU A 592 -47.94 1.71 -47.12
N VAL A 593 -46.98 1.50 -46.22
CA VAL A 593 -45.78 0.68 -46.43
C VAL A 593 -45.79 -0.53 -45.50
N THR A 594 -45.45 -1.71 -46.00
CA THR A 594 -45.45 -2.96 -45.22
C THR A 594 -44.15 -3.75 -45.39
N TYR A 595 -43.58 -4.19 -44.27
CA TYR A 595 -42.49 -5.15 -44.17
C TYR A 595 -43.00 -6.46 -43.55
N ASN A 596 -42.81 -7.58 -44.25
CA ASN A 596 -43.39 -8.87 -43.86
C ASN A 596 -42.61 -9.62 -42.76
N GLY A 597 -41.51 -9.06 -42.23
CA GLY A 597 -40.69 -9.68 -41.19
C GLY A 597 -39.72 -10.77 -41.69
N THR A 598 -38.91 -11.29 -40.76
CA THR A 598 -38.05 -12.48 -40.95
C THR A 598 -38.07 -13.37 -39.69
N ILE A 599 -37.19 -14.37 -39.62
CA ILE A 599 -37.01 -15.21 -38.42
C ILE A 599 -36.32 -14.47 -37.25
N ARG A 600 -35.50 -13.43 -37.51
CA ARG A 600 -34.85 -12.60 -36.48
C ARG A 600 -35.69 -11.38 -36.06
N TYR A 601 -36.50 -10.89 -36.99
CA TYR A 601 -37.14 -9.58 -36.90
C TYR A 601 -38.66 -9.70 -37.07
N GLU A 602 -39.43 -9.05 -36.18
CA GLU A 602 -40.89 -9.00 -36.30
C GLU A 602 -41.34 -8.30 -37.60
N ASN A 603 -42.60 -8.51 -38.03
CA ASN A 603 -43.19 -7.78 -39.15
C ASN A 603 -43.67 -6.39 -38.68
N CYS A 604 -43.70 -5.41 -39.59
CA CYS A 604 -44.20 -4.07 -39.27
C CYS A 604 -44.81 -3.37 -40.49
N SER A 605 -45.62 -2.35 -40.23
CA SER A 605 -46.24 -1.50 -41.27
C SER A 605 -46.30 -0.06 -40.80
N ALA A 606 -46.20 0.88 -41.74
CA ALA A 606 -46.33 2.31 -41.49
C ALA A 606 -47.28 2.93 -42.52
N GLU A 607 -48.28 3.65 -42.04
CA GLU A 607 -49.18 4.45 -42.87
C GLU A 607 -48.93 5.93 -42.62
N VAL A 608 -48.75 6.70 -43.71
CA VAL A 608 -48.46 8.13 -43.65
C VAL A 608 -49.53 8.88 -44.42
N PRO A 609 -50.30 9.77 -43.76
CA PRO A 609 -51.20 10.67 -44.45
C PRO A 609 -50.42 11.75 -45.19
N PHE A 610 -50.99 12.27 -46.27
CA PHE A 610 -50.48 13.46 -46.95
C PHE A 610 -51.63 14.35 -47.38
N THR A 611 -51.37 15.65 -47.38
CA THR A 611 -52.35 16.67 -47.73
C THR A 611 -52.22 17.01 -49.19
N ILE A 612 -53.35 17.23 -49.86
CA ILE A 612 -53.34 17.86 -51.16
C ILE A 612 -53.74 19.33 -50.93
N LEU A 613 -52.79 20.26 -51.12
CA LEU A 613 -52.90 21.65 -50.65
C LEU A 613 -53.64 22.57 -51.62
N ARG A 614 -54.17 23.66 -51.05
CA ARG A 614 -54.44 24.92 -51.76
C ARG A 614 -53.14 25.75 -51.83
N THR A 615 -53.07 26.78 -52.67
CA THR A 615 -51.85 27.58 -52.83
C THR A 615 -51.71 28.57 -51.68
N GLU A 616 -50.66 28.42 -50.89
CA GLU A 616 -50.44 29.28 -49.73
C GLU A 616 -50.22 30.74 -50.13
N THR A 617 -50.71 31.66 -49.29
CA THR A 617 -50.43 33.09 -49.41
C THR A 617 -49.55 33.55 -48.27
N ILE A 618 -48.56 34.38 -48.57
CA ILE A 618 -47.59 34.93 -47.63
C ILE A 618 -47.89 36.42 -47.49
N LEU A 619 -48.41 36.79 -46.32
CA LEU A 619 -48.54 38.17 -45.89
C LEU A 619 -47.33 38.51 -45.02
N THR A 620 -46.61 39.59 -45.30
CA THR A 620 -45.47 40.04 -44.49
C THR A 620 -45.69 41.45 -43.98
N ILE A 621 -45.07 41.74 -42.84
CA ILE A 621 -44.94 43.08 -42.27
C ILE A 621 -43.46 43.31 -41.96
N ASN A 622 -42.90 44.44 -42.37
CA ASN A 622 -41.53 44.82 -42.04
C ASN A 622 -41.47 45.30 -40.59
N ASN A 623 -40.94 44.47 -39.70
CA ASN A 623 -40.75 44.78 -38.28
C ASN A 623 -39.55 45.72 -38.07
N PRO A 624 -39.69 46.83 -37.33
CA PRO A 624 -38.53 47.55 -36.81
C PRO A 624 -37.73 46.65 -35.85
N THR A 625 -36.39 46.58 -35.99
CA THR A 625 -35.52 45.73 -35.15
C THR A 625 -35.13 46.36 -33.83
N ASP A 626 -35.28 47.67 -33.70
CA ASP A 626 -34.81 48.43 -32.54
C ASP A 626 -35.94 48.65 -31.53
N MET A 627 -35.57 48.82 -30.26
CA MET A 627 -36.49 49.26 -29.22
C MET A 627 -37.03 50.66 -29.57
N LEU A 628 -38.33 50.78 -29.79
CA LEU A 628 -38.97 51.99 -30.29
C LEU A 628 -39.24 52.98 -29.16
N SER A 629 -39.08 54.28 -29.44
CA SER A 629 -39.41 55.35 -28.50
C SER A 629 -40.92 55.54 -28.32
N THR A 630 -41.34 56.05 -27.16
CA THR A 630 -42.74 56.34 -26.84
C THR A 630 -43.26 57.60 -27.60
N ASN A 631 -44.55 57.63 -27.96
CA ASN A 631 -45.28 58.77 -28.57
C ASN A 631 -44.78 59.30 -29.94
N VAL A 632 -44.38 58.45 -30.88
CA VAL A 632 -43.95 58.86 -32.24
C VAL A 632 -44.76 58.18 -33.34
N ASP A 633 -44.98 58.88 -34.46
CA ASP A 633 -45.60 58.30 -35.66
C ASP A 633 -44.59 57.47 -36.46
N ILE A 634 -44.98 56.26 -36.83
CA ILE A 634 -44.17 55.32 -37.61
C ILE A 634 -44.98 54.72 -38.77
N THR A 635 -44.30 54.44 -39.89
CA THR A 635 -44.90 53.78 -41.06
C THR A 635 -44.44 52.34 -41.13
N ILE A 636 -45.41 51.44 -41.24
CA ILE A 636 -45.23 50.00 -41.32
C ILE A 636 -45.58 49.54 -42.74
N ASN A 637 -44.67 48.81 -43.37
CA ASN A 637 -44.81 48.32 -44.74
C ASN A 637 -45.02 46.80 -44.76
N GLY A 638 -45.69 46.26 -45.77
CA GLY A 638 -45.89 44.83 -45.92
C GLY A 638 -46.16 44.38 -47.35
N THR A 639 -46.15 43.05 -47.57
CA THR A 639 -46.45 42.44 -48.88
C THR A 639 -47.40 41.26 -48.77
N LEU A 640 -48.22 41.01 -49.80
CA LEU A 640 -48.97 39.78 -50.00
C LEU A 640 -48.56 39.13 -51.34
N LYS A 641 -48.04 37.90 -51.26
CA LYS A 641 -47.65 37.11 -52.43
C LYS A 641 -48.12 35.67 -52.25
N ASP A 642 -48.16 34.89 -53.32
CA ASP A 642 -48.25 33.45 -53.15
C ASP A 642 -46.89 32.87 -52.72
N ASN A 643 -46.88 31.62 -52.32
CA ASN A 643 -45.67 30.90 -51.94
C ASN A 643 -44.63 30.74 -53.08
N ASN A 644 -44.97 31.11 -54.32
CA ASN A 644 -44.03 31.19 -55.46
C ASN A 644 -43.52 32.62 -55.71
N ASN A 645 -43.70 33.53 -54.73
CA ASN A 645 -43.31 34.94 -54.81
C ASN A 645 -44.03 35.72 -55.93
N LYS A 646 -45.14 35.17 -56.44
CA LYS A 646 -45.99 35.87 -57.39
C LYS A 646 -46.90 36.82 -56.60
N ALA A 647 -46.90 38.09 -57.00
CA ALA A 647 -47.72 39.10 -56.37
C ALA A 647 -49.22 38.75 -56.45
N ILE A 648 -49.91 38.85 -55.32
CA ILE A 648 -51.36 38.76 -55.25
C ILE A 648 -51.88 40.18 -55.21
N SER A 649 -52.31 40.68 -56.36
CA SER A 649 -52.74 42.07 -56.55
C SER A 649 -54.23 42.26 -56.25
N ASN A 650 -54.60 43.48 -55.85
CA ASN A 650 -55.96 43.88 -55.49
C ASN A 650 -56.58 43.06 -54.34
N ALA A 651 -55.76 42.52 -53.44
CA ALA A 651 -56.21 41.82 -52.26
C ALA A 651 -56.48 42.80 -51.11
N ASN A 652 -57.56 42.59 -50.37
CA ASN A 652 -57.93 43.39 -49.20
C ASN A 652 -57.18 42.91 -47.95
N ILE A 653 -56.45 43.81 -47.29
CA ILE A 653 -55.71 43.57 -46.04
C ILE A 653 -56.30 44.44 -44.92
N SER A 654 -56.61 43.82 -43.77
CA SER A 654 -56.97 44.52 -42.53
C SER A 654 -55.77 44.53 -41.58
N VAL A 655 -55.37 45.70 -41.05
CA VAL A 655 -54.30 45.87 -40.06
C VAL A 655 -54.86 46.42 -38.75
N THR A 656 -54.55 45.79 -37.61
CA THR A 656 -54.99 46.18 -36.28
C THR A 656 -53.80 46.50 -35.39
N PHE A 657 -53.81 47.67 -34.75
CA PHE A 657 -52.82 48.08 -33.75
C PHE A 657 -53.51 48.82 -32.60
N ASN A 658 -53.25 48.41 -31.35
CA ASN A 658 -53.81 49.02 -30.15
C ASN A 658 -55.35 49.25 -30.21
N ASN A 659 -56.11 48.19 -30.51
CA ASN A 659 -57.57 48.18 -30.67
C ASN A 659 -58.12 49.08 -31.80
N LYS A 660 -57.29 49.55 -32.73
CA LYS A 660 -57.71 50.35 -33.90
C LYS A 660 -57.39 49.60 -35.20
N GLU A 661 -58.37 49.57 -36.11
CA GLU A 661 -58.28 48.86 -37.40
C GLU A 661 -58.06 49.82 -38.57
N TYR A 662 -57.27 49.37 -39.54
CA TYR A 662 -56.84 50.09 -40.75
C TYR A 662 -56.97 49.15 -41.96
N ASN A 663 -57.79 49.51 -42.95
CA ASN A 663 -57.99 48.70 -44.16
C ASN A 663 -57.19 49.25 -45.34
N VAL A 664 -56.42 48.39 -46.01
CA VAL A 664 -55.55 48.72 -47.14
C VAL A 664 -55.64 47.64 -48.23
N THR A 665 -55.18 47.94 -49.43
CA THR A 665 -55.19 46.99 -50.56
C THR A 665 -53.79 46.80 -51.13
N THR A 666 -53.49 45.60 -51.60
CA THR A 666 -52.20 45.31 -52.26
C THR A 666 -52.17 45.87 -53.69
N ASN A 667 -51.03 46.44 -54.09
CA ASN A 667 -50.82 46.91 -55.46
C ASN A 667 -50.44 45.74 -56.42
N SER A 668 -50.09 46.05 -57.68
CA SER A 668 -49.67 45.05 -58.68
C SER A 668 -48.46 44.22 -58.28
N ASP A 669 -47.62 44.73 -57.38
CA ASP A 669 -46.43 44.07 -56.85
C ASP A 669 -46.68 43.37 -55.50
N GLY A 670 -47.94 43.40 -55.02
CA GLY A 670 -48.35 42.81 -53.76
C GLY A 670 -48.08 43.70 -52.53
N LEU A 671 -47.64 44.95 -52.67
CA LEU A 671 -47.25 45.83 -51.54
C LEU A 671 -48.45 46.54 -50.90
N PHE A 672 -48.39 46.73 -49.57
CA PHE A 672 -49.27 47.61 -48.77
C PHE A 672 -48.46 48.41 -47.73
N ASN A 673 -48.98 49.54 -47.25
CA ASN A 673 -48.39 50.34 -46.16
C ASN A 673 -49.45 50.95 -45.25
N VAL A 674 -49.11 51.18 -43.97
CA VAL A 674 -49.97 51.77 -42.93
C VAL A 674 -49.17 52.63 -41.96
N THR A 675 -49.72 53.76 -41.51
CA THR A 675 -49.09 54.65 -40.51
C THR A 675 -49.80 54.54 -39.16
N ILE A 676 -49.03 54.37 -38.08
CA ILE A 676 -49.49 54.20 -36.68
C ILE A 676 -48.69 55.11 -35.71
N THR A 677 -49.22 55.39 -34.53
CA THR A 677 -48.55 56.20 -33.48
C THR A 677 -48.18 55.30 -32.28
N THR A 678 -46.93 55.32 -31.79
CA THR A 678 -46.48 54.47 -30.67
C THR A 678 -47.05 54.91 -29.31
N PRO A 679 -47.37 53.98 -28.39
CA PRO A 679 -47.92 54.31 -27.06
C PRO A 679 -46.94 55.03 -26.11
N SER A 680 -47.47 55.59 -25.02
CA SER A 680 -46.71 56.35 -24.01
C SER A 680 -46.06 55.51 -22.90
N GLU A 681 -46.43 54.23 -22.77
CA GLU A 681 -45.96 53.34 -21.69
C GLU A 681 -44.96 52.30 -22.22
N ASN A 682 -43.91 52.03 -21.44
CA ASN A 682 -42.95 50.97 -21.75
C ASN A 682 -43.65 49.61 -21.76
N GLY A 683 -43.36 48.79 -22.75
CA GLY A 683 -44.01 47.50 -22.91
C GLY A 683 -43.86 46.92 -24.30
N LYS A 684 -44.56 45.81 -24.51
CA LYS A 684 -44.63 45.09 -25.80
C LYS A 684 -46.03 45.25 -26.37
N TYR A 685 -46.14 45.79 -27.58
CA TYR A 685 -47.42 46.06 -28.26
C TYR A 685 -47.56 45.26 -29.55
N VAL A 686 -48.74 44.73 -29.79
CA VAL A 686 -48.99 43.80 -30.91
C VAL A 686 -49.65 44.53 -32.09
N LEU A 687 -49.12 44.32 -33.29
CA LEU A 687 -49.69 44.77 -34.57
C LEU A 687 -49.98 43.55 -35.45
N THR A 688 -51.20 43.43 -35.97
CA THR A 688 -51.63 42.27 -36.78
C THR A 688 -52.17 42.72 -38.13
N ALA A 689 -51.70 42.14 -39.25
CA ALA A 689 -52.28 42.28 -40.58
C ALA A 689 -52.95 40.97 -41.04
N ARG A 690 -54.05 41.02 -41.82
CA ARG A 690 -54.82 39.84 -42.23
C ARG A 690 -55.40 39.93 -43.65
N TYR A 691 -55.31 38.81 -44.38
CA TYR A 691 -55.94 38.46 -45.66
C TYR A 691 -56.82 37.20 -45.52
N ASN A 692 -58.00 37.16 -46.15
CA ASN A 692 -59.02 36.13 -45.89
C ASN A 692 -59.09 34.92 -46.87
N GLY A 693 -58.26 34.86 -47.92
CA GLY A 693 -58.15 33.68 -48.82
C GLY A 693 -59.24 33.51 -49.90
N THR A 694 -59.14 32.45 -50.72
CA THR A 694 -60.03 32.02 -51.83
C THR A 694 -60.10 30.48 -51.97
N GLU A 695 -60.76 29.92 -53.01
CA GLU A 695 -60.87 28.46 -53.25
C GLU A 695 -59.55 27.78 -53.62
N ILE A 696 -58.60 28.54 -54.17
CA ILE A 696 -57.27 28.07 -54.58
C ILE A 696 -56.14 28.73 -53.81
N TYR A 697 -56.43 29.76 -53.01
CA TYR A 697 -55.44 30.48 -52.20
C TYR A 697 -55.81 30.48 -50.73
N ASP A 698 -54.89 30.18 -49.83
CA ASP A 698 -55.18 30.20 -48.41
C ASP A 698 -55.33 31.62 -47.83
N ALA A 699 -56.05 31.74 -46.72
CA ALA A 699 -56.05 32.94 -45.89
C ALA A 699 -54.67 33.09 -45.21
N SER A 700 -54.22 34.32 -44.98
CA SER A 700 -52.93 34.58 -44.31
C SER A 700 -53.04 35.76 -43.36
N GLN A 701 -52.29 35.71 -42.27
CA GLN A 701 -52.18 36.80 -41.32
C GLN A 701 -50.74 36.91 -40.84
N GLU A 702 -50.32 38.10 -40.46
CA GLU A 702 -48.99 38.36 -39.92
C GLU A 702 -49.12 39.21 -38.66
N THR A 703 -48.28 38.97 -37.65
CA THR A 703 -48.32 39.70 -36.39
C THR A 703 -46.92 40.01 -35.89
N ILE A 704 -46.63 41.29 -35.67
CA ILE A 704 -45.35 41.75 -35.12
C ILE A 704 -45.56 42.33 -33.71
N THR A 705 -44.53 42.21 -32.88
CA THR A 705 -44.49 42.85 -31.56
C THR A 705 -43.50 44.00 -31.58
N LEU A 706 -43.94 45.17 -31.15
CA LEU A 706 -43.14 46.37 -31.01
C LEU A 706 -42.73 46.53 -29.53
N ALA A 707 -41.43 46.53 -29.22
CA ALA A 707 -40.89 46.68 -27.85
C ALA A 707 -40.44 48.12 -27.56
N ILE A 708 -40.73 48.62 -26.34
CA ILE A 708 -40.59 50.02 -25.92
C ILE A 708 -40.04 50.07 -24.45
N GLY A 709 -38.78 50.51 -24.11
CA GLY A 709 -38.15 50.41 -22.72
C GLY A 709 -36.58 50.56 -22.49
N LYS A 710 -35.95 49.93 -21.44
CA LYS A 710 -34.47 49.81 -21.03
C LYS A 710 -34.01 48.31 -20.78
N ILE A 711 -32.71 47.96 -20.60
CA ILE A 711 -32.08 46.56 -20.59
C ILE A 711 -31.54 46.07 -19.20
N GLU A 712 -31.60 44.76 -18.85
CA GLU A 712 -31.14 44.14 -17.56
C GLU A 712 -29.66 43.63 -17.56
N THR A 713 -28.99 43.48 -16.38
CA THR A 713 -27.56 43.07 -16.24
C THR A 713 -27.25 42.03 -15.14
N THR A 714 -26.11 41.31 -15.25
CA THR A 714 -25.58 40.29 -14.30
C THR A 714 -24.09 40.53 -13.97
N LEU A 715 -23.71 40.50 -12.68
CA LEU A 715 -22.33 40.66 -12.18
C LEU A 715 -21.86 39.43 -11.40
N THR A 716 -20.59 39.04 -11.56
CA THR A 716 -19.95 37.89 -10.88
C THR A 716 -18.68 38.30 -10.13
N VAL A 717 -18.23 37.49 -9.17
CA VAL A 717 -16.95 37.60 -8.44
C VAL A 717 -16.43 36.19 -8.09
N ASN A 718 -15.13 36.02 -7.90
CA ASN A 718 -14.51 34.72 -7.58
C ASN A 718 -15.05 34.06 -6.29
N GLU A 719 -15.06 32.73 -6.29
CA GLU A 719 -15.41 31.91 -5.13
C GLU A 719 -14.44 32.13 -3.95
N PRO A 720 -14.89 31.92 -2.68
CA PRO A 720 -14.04 32.06 -1.50
C PRO A 720 -12.80 31.16 -1.55
N MET A 721 -11.64 31.64 -1.07
CA MET A 721 -10.43 30.79 -0.88
C MET A 721 -10.25 30.42 0.58
N ASP A 722 -9.86 29.16 0.83
CA ASP A 722 -9.76 28.58 2.18
C ASP A 722 -8.76 29.30 3.10
N VAL A 723 -7.50 29.52 2.70
CA VAL A 723 -6.47 30.21 3.53
C VAL A 723 -5.41 30.90 2.66
N VAL A 724 -5.07 32.16 2.94
CA VAL A 724 -3.98 32.92 2.31
C VAL A 724 -3.02 33.48 3.37
N MET A 725 -1.71 33.27 3.24
CA MET A 725 -0.73 33.84 4.20
C MET A 725 -0.62 35.37 4.09
N VAL A 726 -0.39 36.06 5.21
CA VAL A 726 -0.09 37.51 5.23
C VAL A 726 1.00 37.86 4.20
N THR A 727 0.91 39.07 3.62
CA THR A 727 1.83 39.63 2.61
C THR A 727 1.78 38.99 1.20
N ARG A 728 1.02 37.90 0.99
CA ARG A 728 0.76 37.35 -0.36
C ARG A 728 -0.31 38.17 -1.10
N ASN A 729 -0.19 38.22 -2.43
CA ASN A 729 -1.19 38.88 -3.29
C ASN A 729 -2.49 38.07 -3.28
N MET A 730 -3.60 38.75 -3.03
CA MET A 730 -4.96 38.26 -3.27
C MET A 730 -5.52 38.96 -4.51
N THR A 731 -6.32 38.27 -5.31
CA THR A 731 -6.91 38.81 -6.55
C THR A 731 -8.42 38.60 -6.53
N ILE A 732 -9.17 39.67 -6.78
CA ILE A 732 -10.61 39.70 -7.01
C ILE A 732 -10.85 39.82 -8.50
N ASN A 733 -11.64 38.94 -9.09
CA ASN A 733 -11.99 39.01 -10.51
C ASN A 733 -13.42 38.55 -10.74
N GLY A 734 -13.99 38.97 -11.87
CA GLY A 734 -15.36 38.64 -12.24
C GLY A 734 -15.76 39.24 -13.59
N THR A 735 -17.04 39.13 -13.94
CA THR A 735 -17.60 39.60 -15.22
C THR A 735 -18.92 40.35 -15.07
N LEU A 736 -19.20 41.32 -15.96
CA LEU A 736 -20.47 42.04 -16.11
C LEU A 736 -21.04 41.80 -17.52
N LYS A 737 -22.30 41.36 -17.59
CA LYS A 737 -22.99 41.03 -18.86
C LYS A 737 -24.45 41.47 -18.86
N ASP A 738 -25.03 41.65 -20.05
CA ASP A 738 -26.47 41.91 -20.22
C ASP A 738 -27.31 40.62 -20.11
N ILE A 739 -28.64 40.76 -20.22
CA ILE A 739 -29.60 39.64 -20.16
C ILE A 739 -29.40 38.59 -21.26
N ASP A 740 -28.82 38.98 -22.39
CA ASP A 740 -28.50 38.13 -23.53
C ASP A 740 -27.06 37.59 -23.47
N ASN A 741 -26.38 37.76 -22.33
CA ASN A 741 -25.00 37.32 -22.05
C ASN A 741 -23.92 38.02 -22.89
N HIS A 742 -24.22 39.20 -23.47
CA HIS A 742 -23.22 40.06 -24.08
C HIS A 742 -22.39 40.79 -23.02
N ALA A 743 -21.11 40.93 -23.30
CA ALA A 743 -20.16 41.64 -22.46
C ALA A 743 -20.48 43.14 -22.42
N ILE A 744 -20.57 43.71 -21.22
CA ILE A 744 -20.68 45.16 -21.03
C ILE A 744 -19.27 45.70 -20.79
N ALA A 745 -18.67 46.26 -21.85
CA ALA A 745 -17.31 46.80 -21.83
C ALA A 745 -17.25 48.24 -21.30
N ASP A 746 -16.09 48.64 -20.77
CA ASP A 746 -15.81 49.97 -20.20
C ASP A 746 -16.73 50.40 -19.02
N ALA A 747 -17.52 49.46 -18.48
CA ALA A 747 -18.37 49.67 -17.32
C ALA A 747 -17.53 49.77 -16.04
N THR A 748 -17.92 50.68 -15.16
CA THR A 748 -17.21 50.90 -13.89
C THR A 748 -17.76 49.99 -12.80
N ILE A 749 -16.92 49.09 -12.27
CA ILE A 749 -17.21 48.20 -11.15
C ILE A 749 -16.54 48.75 -9.89
N LYS A 750 -17.30 48.87 -8.80
CA LYS A 750 -16.79 49.25 -7.47
C LYS A 750 -16.51 48.01 -6.64
N ILE A 751 -15.36 47.95 -5.99
CA ILE A 751 -14.91 46.83 -5.14
C ILE A 751 -14.56 47.38 -3.75
N LYS A 752 -15.13 46.79 -2.70
CA LYS A 752 -14.88 47.12 -1.30
C LYS A 752 -14.42 45.86 -0.56
N VAL A 753 -13.22 45.90 0.02
CA VAL A 753 -12.62 44.81 0.81
C VAL A 753 -12.57 45.24 2.28
N ASP A 754 -13.46 44.73 3.12
CA ASP A 754 -13.66 45.13 4.53
C ASP A 754 -13.31 46.62 4.83
N ASP A 755 -12.30 46.87 5.67
CA ASP A 755 -11.87 48.18 6.13
C ASP A 755 -10.96 48.93 5.13
N MET A 756 -10.61 48.32 3.98
CA MET A 756 -9.82 48.98 2.93
C MET A 756 -10.68 49.98 2.15
N ASP A 757 -10.06 51.01 1.58
CA ASP A 757 -10.79 51.98 0.75
C ASP A 757 -11.48 51.31 -0.45
N GLU A 758 -12.67 51.80 -0.82
CA GLU A 758 -13.37 51.35 -2.03
C GLU A 758 -12.56 51.74 -3.27
N VAL A 759 -12.37 50.79 -4.17
CA VAL A 759 -11.68 51.00 -5.45
C VAL A 759 -12.64 50.82 -6.62
N SER A 760 -12.34 51.48 -7.74
CA SER A 760 -13.09 51.32 -8.98
C SER A 760 -12.20 50.75 -10.08
N VAL A 761 -12.68 49.73 -10.76
CA VAL A 761 -12.05 49.12 -11.93
C VAL A 761 -13.00 49.17 -13.12
N LYS A 762 -12.47 49.03 -14.33
CA LYS A 762 -13.28 48.96 -15.55
C LYS A 762 -13.32 47.55 -16.11
N THR A 763 -14.43 47.18 -16.72
CA THR A 763 -14.53 45.95 -17.50
C THR A 763 -13.80 46.08 -18.84
N ASN A 764 -13.16 45.00 -19.29
CA ASN A 764 -12.56 44.90 -20.62
C ASN A 764 -13.61 44.62 -21.71
N GLU A 765 -13.18 44.43 -22.96
CA GLU A 765 -14.08 44.11 -24.09
C GLU A 765 -14.90 42.82 -23.89
N ASN A 766 -14.46 41.91 -23.02
CA ASN A 766 -15.17 40.68 -22.67
C ASN A 766 -16.04 40.83 -21.41
N GLY A 767 -16.16 42.04 -20.86
CA GLY A 767 -16.93 42.31 -19.65
C GLY A 767 -16.20 41.90 -18.36
N GLU A 768 -14.91 41.55 -18.42
CA GLU A 768 -14.13 41.04 -17.28
C GLU A 768 -13.44 42.18 -16.52
N TYR A 769 -13.35 42.06 -15.20
CA TYR A 769 -12.61 42.98 -14.33
C TYR A 769 -11.70 42.21 -13.35
N SER A 770 -10.64 42.86 -12.87
CA SER A 770 -9.70 42.28 -11.90
C SER A 770 -9.06 43.34 -11.00
N TYR A 771 -8.81 43.00 -9.73
CA TYR A 771 -8.14 43.84 -8.74
C TYR A 771 -7.28 42.99 -7.79
N SER A 772 -6.01 43.35 -7.59
CA SER A 772 -5.11 42.65 -6.65
C SER A 772 -4.75 43.53 -5.46
N PHE A 773 -4.72 42.93 -4.26
CA PHE A 773 -4.37 43.61 -3.01
C PHE A 773 -3.52 42.72 -2.08
N LYS A 774 -2.94 43.32 -1.03
CA LYS A 774 -2.19 42.64 0.02
C LYS A 774 -2.67 43.11 1.39
N THR A 775 -2.60 42.23 2.39
CA THR A 775 -2.82 42.59 3.80
C THR A 775 -1.66 42.10 4.67
N THR A 776 -1.40 42.80 5.77
CA THR A 776 -0.43 42.41 6.82
C THR A 776 -1.13 41.94 8.09
N LYS A 777 -2.47 41.94 8.12
CA LYS A 777 -3.27 41.51 9.26
C LYS A 777 -3.86 40.14 8.97
N THR A 778 -3.80 39.25 9.95
CA THR A 778 -4.56 38.01 9.94
C THR A 778 -6.04 38.30 10.22
N SER A 779 -6.92 37.55 9.57
CA SER A 779 -8.37 37.62 9.79
C SER A 779 -8.97 36.26 9.49
N ASP A 780 -9.91 35.80 10.30
CA ASP A 780 -10.66 34.58 10.02
C ASP A 780 -11.67 34.80 8.88
N HIS A 781 -12.07 36.04 8.59
CA HIS A 781 -12.90 36.43 7.45
C HIS A 781 -12.51 37.82 6.94
N ILE A 782 -12.19 37.93 5.64
CA ILE A 782 -12.10 39.20 4.90
C ILE A 782 -13.22 39.26 3.87
N ASN A 783 -14.21 40.14 4.02
CA ASN A 783 -15.33 40.24 3.06
C ASN A 783 -14.98 41.16 1.88
N VAL A 784 -15.50 40.79 0.71
CA VAL A 784 -15.39 41.56 -0.53
C VAL A 784 -16.77 41.76 -1.12
N HIS A 785 -17.11 43.00 -1.45
CA HIS A 785 -18.35 43.39 -2.12
C HIS A 785 -18.04 44.09 -3.43
N VAL A 786 -18.75 43.71 -4.50
CA VAL A 786 -18.62 44.31 -5.83
C VAL A 786 -19.96 44.81 -6.36
N SER A 787 -19.98 45.94 -7.05
CA SER A 787 -21.24 46.54 -7.57
C SER A 787 -21.07 47.29 -8.88
N TYR A 788 -22.15 47.30 -9.68
CA TYR A 788 -22.36 48.10 -10.89
C TYR A 788 -23.67 48.88 -10.76
N ALA A 789 -23.64 50.20 -11.02
CA ALA A 789 -24.76 51.12 -10.72
C ALA A 789 -25.80 51.29 -11.85
N GLY A 790 -25.62 50.65 -13.01
CA GLY A 790 -26.46 50.87 -14.19
C GLY A 790 -26.24 52.22 -14.89
N ASP A 791 -26.97 52.46 -15.98
CA ASP A 791 -26.96 53.72 -16.76
C ASP A 791 -28.30 53.98 -17.53
N ASP A 792 -28.25 54.79 -18.59
CA ASP A 792 -29.42 55.12 -19.41
C ASP A 792 -29.95 53.92 -20.22
N GLU A 793 -29.10 52.93 -20.48
CA GLU A 793 -29.36 51.74 -21.27
C GLU A 793 -29.56 50.50 -20.38
N TYR A 794 -28.77 50.36 -19.30
CA TYR A 794 -28.65 49.16 -18.48
C TYR A 794 -29.06 49.35 -17.00
N LEU A 795 -29.59 48.31 -16.35
CA LEU A 795 -29.92 48.29 -14.91
C LEU A 795 -28.71 47.98 -13.99
N GLU A 796 -28.82 48.27 -12.69
CA GLU A 796 -27.81 48.04 -11.64
C GLU A 796 -27.72 46.56 -11.14
N THR A 797 -26.58 46.13 -10.58
CA THR A 797 -26.35 44.76 -10.05
C THR A 797 -25.16 44.67 -9.04
N TYR A 798 -25.09 43.60 -8.21
CA TYR A 798 -24.06 43.41 -7.16
C TYR A 798 -23.67 41.94 -6.90
N ALA A 799 -22.48 41.69 -6.31
CA ALA A 799 -22.00 40.36 -5.86
C ALA A 799 -21.01 40.44 -4.66
N SER A 800 -20.68 39.31 -4.01
CA SER A 800 -19.78 39.27 -2.84
C SER A 800 -19.01 37.96 -2.67
N THR A 801 -17.83 38.01 -2.03
CA THR A 801 -16.98 36.83 -1.67
C THR A 801 -16.19 37.08 -0.37
N TRP A 802 -15.42 36.11 0.13
CA TRP A 802 -14.60 36.23 1.36
C TRP A 802 -13.31 35.38 1.36
N PHE A 803 -12.36 35.68 2.26
CA PHE A 803 -11.04 34.99 2.40
C PHE A 803 -10.59 34.84 3.87
N ILE A 804 -9.79 33.82 4.21
CA ILE A 804 -9.07 33.70 5.52
C ILE A 804 -7.61 34.11 5.35
N VAL A 805 -7.03 34.81 6.34
CA VAL A 805 -5.63 35.21 6.36
C VAL A 805 -4.89 34.77 7.62
N GLU A 806 -3.80 34.01 7.45
CA GLU A 806 -2.97 33.43 8.54
C GLU A 806 -1.51 33.93 8.57
N LYS A 807 -0.81 33.70 9.69
CA LYS A 807 0.62 34.03 9.88
C LYS A 807 1.53 33.08 9.11
N ILE A 808 2.81 33.47 8.99
CA ILE A 808 3.86 32.66 8.37
C ILE A 808 4.50 31.74 9.42
N GLY A 809 4.42 30.43 9.21
CA GLY A 809 5.07 29.43 10.07
C GLY A 809 6.58 29.67 10.23
N SER A 810 7.09 29.52 11.46
CA SER A 810 8.49 29.77 11.82
C SER A 810 9.10 28.59 12.56
N LYS A 811 10.41 28.40 12.41
CA LYS A 811 11.16 27.32 13.04
C LYS A 811 12.50 27.81 13.57
N ILE A 812 12.77 27.52 14.84
CA ILE A 812 14.04 27.78 15.50
C ILE A 812 14.79 26.47 15.73
N SER A 813 16.11 26.49 15.64
CA SER A 813 17.00 25.39 16.02
C SER A 813 18.08 25.87 16.97
N VAL A 814 18.59 24.98 17.82
CA VAL A 814 19.84 25.16 18.58
C VAL A 814 20.85 24.09 18.17
N ASP A 815 22.10 24.49 17.93
CA ASP A 815 23.16 23.59 17.48
C ASP A 815 23.65 22.66 18.62
N GLU A 816 24.26 21.53 18.26
CA GLU A 816 24.84 20.59 19.25
C GLU A 816 25.96 21.23 20.08
N ILE A 817 25.99 20.91 21.38
CA ILE A 817 26.97 21.43 22.33
C ILE A 817 27.77 20.26 22.91
N ASP A 818 29.10 20.35 22.82
CA ASP A 818 30.02 19.37 23.41
C ASP A 818 29.97 19.36 24.95
N ASN A 819 30.50 18.29 25.56
CA ASN A 819 30.70 18.23 27.01
C ASN A 819 31.65 19.35 27.45
N VAL A 820 31.27 20.08 28.50
CA VAL A 820 32.01 21.27 28.95
C VAL A 820 32.32 21.20 30.44
N ASP A 821 33.40 21.88 30.84
CA ASP A 821 33.78 22.00 32.24
C ASP A 821 32.83 22.97 32.97
N PRO A 822 32.61 22.81 34.29
CA PRO A 822 31.91 23.81 35.09
C PRO A 822 32.63 25.18 35.06
N ASN A 823 31.86 26.28 35.03
CA ASN A 823 32.36 27.66 34.95
C ASN A 823 33.22 27.97 33.70
N SER A 824 32.97 27.29 32.57
CA SER A 824 33.63 27.58 31.28
C SER A 824 32.75 28.47 30.40
N GLU A 825 33.36 29.25 29.49
CA GLU A 825 32.61 30.03 28.50
C GLU A 825 32.27 29.18 27.27
N ILE A 826 31.01 29.20 26.84
CA ILE A 826 30.52 28.49 25.65
C ILE A 826 29.67 29.41 24.79
N ASN A 827 29.59 29.10 23.49
CA ASN A 827 28.66 29.75 22.56
C ASN A 827 27.43 28.88 22.34
N ILE A 828 26.25 29.45 22.51
CA ILE A 828 24.98 28.87 22.07
C ILE A 828 24.68 29.46 20.70
N THR A 829 24.64 28.62 19.67
CA THR A 829 24.35 29.01 18.29
C THR A 829 23.11 28.29 17.78
N GLY A 830 22.50 28.84 16.73
CA GLY A 830 21.38 28.21 16.05
C GLY A 830 20.79 29.12 14.97
N LYS A 831 19.62 28.73 14.44
CA LYS A 831 18.98 29.43 13.33
C LYS A 831 17.47 29.56 13.52
N LEU A 832 16.91 30.73 13.23
CA LEU A 832 15.48 30.99 13.09
C LEU A 832 15.14 31.21 11.61
N SER A 833 14.17 30.46 11.10
CA SER A 833 13.83 30.43 9.68
C SER A 833 12.33 30.27 9.45
N VAL A 834 11.89 30.49 8.21
CA VAL A 834 10.54 30.19 7.77
C VAL A 834 10.35 28.67 7.70
N ASP A 835 9.31 28.13 8.33
CA ASP A 835 9.15 26.67 8.54
C ASP A 835 9.09 25.88 7.22
N TYR A 836 8.37 26.38 6.22
CA TYR A 836 8.29 25.73 4.91
C TYR A 836 9.53 25.97 4.01
N ASN A 837 10.48 26.82 4.42
CA ASN A 837 11.72 27.06 3.69
C ASN A 837 12.86 27.49 4.63
N LEU A 838 13.55 26.49 5.20
CA LEU A 838 14.60 26.66 6.20
C LEU A 838 15.83 27.46 5.71
N ASN A 839 15.93 27.74 4.42
CA ASN A 839 16.97 28.60 3.85
C ASN A 839 16.65 30.09 3.98
N VAL A 840 15.39 30.45 4.20
CA VAL A 840 14.96 31.83 4.43
C VAL A 840 15.01 32.11 5.92
N GLY A 841 16.05 32.83 6.35
CA GLY A 841 16.17 33.30 7.72
C GLY A 841 15.12 34.35 8.07
N ILE A 842 14.74 34.42 9.35
CA ILE A 842 13.94 35.51 9.89
C ILE A 842 14.92 36.49 10.55
N PRO A 843 15.21 37.65 9.93
CA PRO A 843 16.21 38.59 10.43
C PRO A 843 15.68 39.46 11.57
N ASP A 844 16.61 40.00 12.37
CA ASP A 844 16.34 40.95 13.46
C ASP A 844 15.33 40.45 14.52
N ALA A 845 15.10 39.13 14.57
CA ALA A 845 14.20 38.51 15.53
C ALA A 845 14.91 38.26 16.87
N THR A 846 14.22 38.55 17.97
CA THR A 846 14.76 38.31 19.31
C THR A 846 14.58 36.86 19.72
N VAL A 847 15.70 36.18 20.01
CA VAL A 847 15.74 34.80 20.53
C VAL A 847 16.03 34.83 22.02
N HIS A 848 15.24 34.08 22.79
CA HIS A 848 15.38 33.89 24.22
C HIS A 848 16.04 32.53 24.50
N ILE A 849 17.19 32.52 25.16
CA ILE A 849 17.96 31.31 25.49
C ILE A 849 17.91 31.14 27.00
N THR A 850 17.39 30.02 27.51
CA THR A 850 17.24 29.75 28.94
C THR A 850 18.04 28.53 29.37
N ILE A 851 18.87 28.67 30.41
CA ILE A 851 19.70 27.61 31.01
C ILE A 851 19.69 27.78 32.53
N ASP A 852 19.40 26.71 33.27
CA ASP A 852 19.30 26.71 34.74
C ASP A 852 18.38 27.81 35.31
N GLY A 853 17.29 28.12 34.59
CA GLY A 853 16.33 29.17 34.96
C GLY A 853 16.79 30.60 34.67
N GLN A 854 18.00 30.79 34.14
CA GLN A 854 18.51 32.09 33.70
C GLN A 854 18.23 32.29 32.21
N THR A 855 17.63 33.41 31.84
CA THR A 855 17.29 33.74 30.45
C THR A 855 18.23 34.82 29.89
N TYR A 856 18.77 34.53 28.73
CA TYR A 856 19.60 35.40 27.91
C TYR A 856 18.86 35.76 26.63
N THR A 857 19.14 36.93 26.06
CA THR A 857 18.62 37.32 24.74
C THR A 857 19.74 37.57 23.74
N THR A 858 19.43 37.29 22.48
CA THR A 858 20.23 37.63 21.29
C THR A 858 19.29 37.91 20.11
N THR A 859 19.82 38.40 19.00
CA THR A 859 19.07 38.69 17.77
C THR A 859 19.62 37.89 16.60
N THR A 860 18.78 37.57 15.63
CA THR A 860 19.17 36.85 14.41
C THR A 860 19.77 37.79 13.37
N ASP A 861 20.72 37.29 12.58
CA ASP A 861 21.31 37.98 11.42
C ASP A 861 20.39 37.94 10.18
N GLU A 862 20.85 38.51 9.04
CA GLU A 862 20.10 38.50 7.76
C GLU A 862 19.74 37.09 7.27
N ASN A 863 20.49 36.06 7.69
CA ASN A 863 20.26 34.66 7.34
C ASN A 863 19.53 33.89 8.45
N GLY A 864 19.08 34.57 9.51
CA GLY A 864 18.37 33.96 10.63
C GLY A 864 19.28 33.32 11.68
N ASN A 865 20.61 33.40 11.58
CA ASN A 865 21.49 32.77 12.55
C ASN A 865 21.63 33.64 13.80
N TYR A 866 21.75 33.00 14.96
CA TYR A 866 22.01 33.69 16.22
C TYR A 866 23.17 33.05 16.98
N ILE A 867 23.85 33.86 17.81
CA ILE A 867 24.92 33.42 18.70
C ILE A 867 24.81 34.13 20.04
N LYS A 868 25.03 33.40 21.14
CA LYS A 868 25.16 33.97 22.48
C LYS A 868 26.24 33.26 23.28
N THR A 869 27.25 33.99 23.74
CA THR A 869 28.24 33.49 24.70
C THR A 869 27.68 33.54 26.11
N ILE A 870 27.85 32.46 26.86
CA ILE A 870 27.44 32.31 28.26
C ILE A 870 28.51 31.58 29.07
N THR A 871 28.47 31.72 30.40
CA THR A 871 29.27 30.91 31.32
C THR A 871 28.44 29.71 31.78
N THR A 872 28.99 28.50 31.69
CA THR A 872 28.32 27.27 32.14
C THR A 872 28.15 27.28 33.66
N PRO A 873 27.05 26.70 34.17
CA PRO A 873 26.84 26.57 35.61
C PRO A 873 27.98 25.80 36.33
N ASP A 874 28.09 26.01 37.64
CA ASP A 874 29.18 25.47 38.48
C ASP A 874 28.98 24.01 38.92
N ALA A 875 27.74 23.51 38.92
CA ALA A 875 27.44 22.15 39.29
C ALA A 875 27.53 21.19 38.09
N SER A 876 28.30 20.10 38.24
CA SER A 876 28.38 19.04 37.24
C SER A 876 27.09 18.23 37.19
N LYS A 877 26.28 18.47 36.17
CA LYS A 877 25.03 17.75 35.86
C LYS A 877 24.64 18.05 34.42
N THR A 878 23.56 17.43 33.96
CA THR A 878 22.91 17.81 32.71
C THR A 878 22.00 19.02 32.94
N TYR A 879 22.15 20.04 32.09
CA TYR A 879 21.26 21.19 31.99
C TYR A 879 20.47 21.11 30.68
N THR A 880 19.30 21.74 30.64
CA THR A 880 18.58 21.95 29.37
C THR A 880 18.83 23.37 28.91
N VAL A 881 19.25 23.51 27.66
CA VAL A 881 19.29 24.77 26.93
C VAL A 881 18.01 24.85 26.12
N SER A 882 17.12 25.77 26.47
CA SER A 882 15.90 26.05 25.71
C SER A 882 16.08 27.35 24.93
N VAL A 883 15.73 27.35 23.66
CA VAL A 883 15.70 28.55 22.80
C VAL A 883 14.26 28.81 22.38
N GLU A 884 13.80 30.06 22.43
CA GLU A 884 12.42 30.45 22.16
C GLU A 884 12.41 31.71 21.30
N TYR A 885 11.61 31.69 20.24
CA TYR A 885 11.14 32.85 19.50
C TYR A 885 9.65 33.05 19.77
N LYS A 886 9.27 34.19 20.35
CA LYS A 886 7.89 34.47 20.79
C LYS A 886 6.92 34.88 19.67
N GLY A 887 7.32 34.67 18.41
CA GLY A 887 6.56 35.09 17.25
C GLY A 887 6.54 36.61 17.02
N SER A 888 5.79 37.02 16.00
CA SER A 888 5.49 38.41 15.67
C SER A 888 4.09 38.55 15.06
N GLU A 889 3.75 39.73 14.53
CA GLU A 889 2.52 39.90 13.72
C GLU A 889 2.56 39.09 12.43
N LEU A 890 3.75 38.81 11.89
CA LEU A 890 3.93 38.10 10.63
C LEU A 890 4.24 36.61 10.81
N TYR A 891 4.86 36.25 11.93
CA TYR A 891 5.50 34.95 12.14
C TYR A 891 5.00 34.25 13.40
N ASP A 892 4.85 32.93 13.34
CA ASP A 892 4.45 32.12 14.50
C ASP A 892 5.54 32.01 15.56
N GLU A 893 5.15 31.70 16.80
CA GLU A 893 6.08 31.37 17.88
C GLU A 893 6.66 29.97 17.69
N CYS A 894 7.90 29.77 18.11
CA CYS A 894 8.55 28.47 18.08
C CYS A 894 9.66 28.35 19.12
N ASP A 895 9.90 27.13 19.58
CA ASP A 895 10.94 26.81 20.55
C ASP A 895 11.74 25.56 20.13
N ASP A 896 12.94 25.44 20.67
CA ASP A 896 13.77 24.23 20.56
C ASP A 896 14.57 24.04 21.85
N SER A 897 15.10 22.83 22.08
CA SER A 897 15.87 22.55 23.28
C SER A 897 16.89 21.44 23.08
N ILE A 898 18.06 21.59 23.71
CA ILE A 898 19.10 20.56 23.76
C ILE A 898 19.66 20.38 25.18
N ASN A 899 20.25 19.22 25.45
CA ASN A 899 20.95 18.97 26.71
C ASN A 899 22.39 19.49 26.64
N LEU A 900 22.79 20.25 27.67
CA LEU A 900 24.16 20.66 27.95
C LEU A 900 24.72 19.77 29.07
N TYR A 901 25.79 19.04 28.79
CA TYR A 901 26.45 18.18 29.78
C TYR A 901 27.64 18.91 30.40
N VAL A 902 27.49 19.35 31.65
CA VAL A 902 28.59 19.94 32.41
C VAL A 902 29.23 18.85 33.26
N LYS A 903 30.50 18.50 32.98
CA LYS A 903 31.22 17.40 33.65
C LYS A 903 32.58 17.86 34.15
N THR A 904 32.97 17.44 35.36
CA THR A 904 34.30 17.70 35.91
C THR A 904 35.31 16.72 35.33
N LYS A 905 36.47 17.20 34.88
CA LYS A 905 37.57 16.34 34.44
C LYS A 905 38.07 15.41 35.55
N SER A 906 38.34 14.14 35.23
CA SER A 906 38.94 13.14 36.14
C SER A 906 40.36 12.76 35.71
N THR A 907 41.12 12.15 36.62
CA THR A 907 42.46 11.59 36.38
C THR A 907 42.58 10.26 37.10
N ILE A 908 43.01 9.23 36.37
CA ILE A 908 43.22 7.87 36.88
C ILE A 908 44.70 7.52 36.84
N ASP A 909 45.21 6.94 37.93
CA ASP A 909 46.61 6.54 38.11
C ASP A 909 46.71 5.08 38.55
N VAL A 910 47.77 4.39 38.13
CA VAL A 910 48.18 3.06 38.59
C VAL A 910 49.46 3.18 39.42
N GLU A 911 49.51 2.55 40.60
CA GLU A 911 50.63 2.74 41.54
C GLU A 911 51.96 2.19 41.02
N THR A 912 51.92 1.11 40.23
CA THR A 912 53.12 0.45 39.70
C THR A 912 52.92 0.20 38.21
N PRO A 913 53.58 0.99 37.33
CA PRO A 913 53.40 0.88 35.88
C PRO A 913 54.11 -0.33 35.26
N ILE A 914 55.02 -0.99 36.00
CA ILE A 914 55.69 -2.24 35.59
C ILE A 914 55.54 -3.25 36.73
N ILE A 915 54.85 -4.36 36.47
CA ILE A 915 54.55 -5.41 37.44
C ILE A 915 55.36 -6.65 37.05
N ILE A 916 56.07 -7.27 38.01
CA ILE A 916 56.82 -8.50 37.78
C ILE A 916 56.29 -9.59 38.71
N THR A 917 55.99 -10.77 38.17
CA THR A 917 55.57 -11.94 38.94
C THR A 917 56.14 -13.23 38.34
N VAL A 918 55.93 -14.35 39.01
CA VAL A 918 56.18 -15.69 38.45
C VAL A 918 54.85 -16.33 38.07
N VAL A 919 54.88 -17.23 37.09
CA VAL A 919 53.70 -17.97 36.63
C VAL A 919 53.02 -18.72 37.80
N ASN A 920 51.69 -18.71 37.79
CA ASN A 920 50.76 -19.25 38.79
C ASN A 920 50.74 -18.54 40.16
N ASN A 921 51.30 -17.33 40.26
CA ASN A 921 51.13 -16.47 41.44
C ASN A 921 50.05 -15.40 41.23
N ASP A 922 49.33 -15.10 42.31
CA ASP A 922 48.42 -13.96 42.37
C ASP A 922 49.22 -12.65 42.49
N ILE A 923 48.84 -11.65 41.69
CA ILE A 923 49.31 -10.27 41.76
C ILE A 923 48.18 -9.33 42.14
N THR A 924 48.53 -8.25 42.82
CA THR A 924 47.60 -7.17 43.18
C THR A 924 47.94 -5.92 42.39
N ILE A 925 46.99 -5.42 41.59
CA ILE A 925 47.11 -4.18 40.80
C ILE A 925 46.22 -3.12 41.45
N LYS A 926 46.81 -1.99 41.83
CA LYS A 926 46.12 -0.91 42.57
C LYS A 926 46.46 0.46 42.01
N GLY A 927 45.55 1.42 42.25
CA GLY A 927 45.66 2.78 41.75
C GLY A 927 44.61 3.70 42.37
N THR A 928 44.52 4.94 41.89
CA THR A 928 43.55 5.93 42.38
C THR A 928 42.87 6.71 41.26
N LEU A 929 41.62 7.11 41.47
CA LEU A 929 40.86 8.01 40.62
C LEU A 929 40.53 9.31 41.39
N LYS A 930 40.86 10.46 40.79
CA LYS A 930 40.65 11.79 41.38
C LYS A 930 40.02 12.75 40.37
N ASP A 931 39.38 13.80 40.87
CA ASP A 931 38.93 14.93 40.05
C ASP A 931 40.08 15.90 39.73
N ILE A 932 39.81 16.91 38.90
CA ILE A 932 40.78 17.95 38.51
C ILE A 932 41.34 18.75 39.70
N ASN A 933 40.62 18.80 40.82
CA ASN A 933 41.03 19.49 42.05
C ASN A 933 41.80 18.56 43.01
N GLY A 934 42.03 17.30 42.63
CA GLY A 934 42.72 16.30 43.42
C GLY A 934 41.85 15.60 44.46
N ASN A 935 40.53 15.81 44.47
CA ASN A 935 39.62 15.12 45.38
C ASN A 935 39.37 13.68 44.90
N PRO A 936 39.23 12.70 45.82
CA PRO A 936 38.98 11.31 45.45
C PRO A 936 37.56 11.11 44.88
N ILE A 937 37.47 10.44 43.73
CA ILE A 937 36.20 10.02 43.12
C ILE A 937 35.87 8.61 43.65
N ARG A 938 34.78 8.50 44.44
CA ARG A 938 34.42 7.29 45.20
C ARG A 938 33.22 6.54 44.59
N ASP A 939 33.14 5.24 44.85
CA ASP A 939 32.01 4.37 44.46
C ASP A 939 31.71 4.34 42.95
N VAL A 940 32.72 4.62 42.12
CA VAL A 940 32.63 4.52 40.65
C VAL A 940 33.39 3.32 40.14
N THR A 941 32.92 2.75 39.04
CA THR A 941 33.49 1.53 38.45
C THR A 941 34.74 1.85 37.64
N ILE A 942 35.82 1.15 37.94
CA ILE A 942 37.05 1.08 37.15
C ILE A 942 37.06 -0.23 36.39
N VAL A 943 37.45 -0.17 35.13
CA VAL A 943 37.62 -1.32 34.24
C VAL A 943 39.11 -1.56 34.05
N MET A 944 39.56 -2.79 34.22
CA MET A 944 40.89 -3.25 33.86
C MET A 944 40.80 -4.34 32.79
N THR A 945 41.59 -4.19 31.72
CA THR A 945 41.72 -5.19 30.66
C THR A 945 43.14 -5.73 30.65
N ILE A 946 43.29 -7.05 30.72
CA ILE A 946 44.56 -7.78 30.62
C ILE A 946 44.35 -9.08 29.83
N GLU A 947 45.08 -9.28 28.74
CA GLU A 947 44.97 -10.48 27.88
C GLU A 947 43.50 -10.84 27.51
N ASP A 948 42.73 -9.85 27.04
CA ASP A 948 41.29 -9.95 26.71
C ASP A 948 40.33 -10.22 27.90
N LEU A 949 40.85 -10.40 29.12
CA LEU A 949 40.04 -10.50 30.33
C LEU A 949 39.65 -9.10 30.84
N ILE A 950 38.35 -8.88 30.99
CA ILE A 950 37.80 -7.63 31.54
C ILE A 950 37.40 -7.86 32.99
N ASN A 951 38.06 -7.15 33.90
CA ASN A 951 37.70 -7.11 35.31
C ASN A 951 37.19 -5.72 35.69
N THR A 952 36.25 -5.68 36.63
CA THR A 952 35.75 -4.41 37.18
C THR A 952 35.87 -4.37 38.70
N THR A 953 36.13 -3.18 39.23
CA THR A 953 36.12 -2.92 40.67
C THR A 953 35.61 -1.51 40.93
N LYS A 954 35.22 -1.22 42.16
CA LYS A 954 34.76 0.13 42.54
C LYS A 954 35.83 0.87 43.32
N THR A 955 35.91 2.18 43.13
CA THR A 955 36.78 3.02 43.96
C THR A 955 36.26 3.12 45.39
N ASN A 956 37.16 3.09 46.36
CA ASN A 956 36.83 3.25 47.78
C ASN A 956 36.70 4.74 48.18
N SER A 957 36.55 5.04 49.47
CA SER A 957 36.41 6.41 49.99
C SER A 957 37.61 7.33 49.73
N THR A 958 38.78 6.78 49.41
CA THR A 958 40.00 7.53 49.04
C THR A 958 40.24 7.53 47.52
N GLY A 959 39.25 7.10 46.72
CA GLY A 959 39.36 6.98 45.27
C GLY A 959 40.22 5.80 44.82
N GLY A 960 40.64 4.93 45.74
CA GLY A 960 41.53 3.81 45.46
C GLY A 960 40.77 2.61 44.87
N TYR A 961 41.37 1.93 43.90
CA TYR A 961 40.85 0.70 43.31
C TYR A 961 41.86 -0.44 43.43
N THR A 962 41.39 -1.69 43.41
CA THR A 962 42.26 -2.87 43.52
C THR A 962 41.70 -4.04 42.69
N PHE A 963 42.59 -4.66 41.92
CA PHE A 963 42.36 -5.89 41.16
C PHE A 963 43.32 -6.99 41.63
N ILE A 964 42.86 -8.24 41.59
CA ILE A 964 43.68 -9.44 41.79
C ILE A 964 43.69 -10.20 40.47
N TYR A 965 44.87 -10.58 39.99
CA TYR A 965 45.06 -11.33 38.75
C TYR A 965 46.07 -12.46 38.97
N THR A 966 45.79 -13.66 38.43
CA THR A 966 46.70 -14.81 38.50
C THR A 966 47.30 -15.03 37.12
N ALA A 967 48.62 -14.89 36.99
CA ALA A 967 49.28 -15.04 35.70
C ALA A 967 49.50 -16.52 35.36
N THR A 968 48.80 -17.08 34.37
CA THR A 968 48.90 -18.51 34.02
C THR A 968 49.89 -18.82 32.91
N LYS A 969 50.47 -17.79 32.28
CA LYS A 969 51.40 -17.92 31.16
C LYS A 969 52.62 -17.02 31.35
N VAL A 970 53.78 -17.53 30.94
CA VAL A 970 55.06 -16.79 30.93
C VAL A 970 55.10 -15.88 29.71
N ASP A 971 55.20 -14.57 29.93
CA ASP A 971 55.33 -13.54 28.90
C ASP A 971 56.06 -12.33 29.51
N ASN A 972 56.87 -11.63 28.72
CA ASN A 972 57.69 -10.51 29.21
C ASN A 972 57.07 -9.12 28.98
N ASN A 973 55.91 -9.01 28.31
CA ASN A 973 55.30 -7.72 28.01
C ASN A 973 53.76 -7.78 27.83
N ILE A 974 53.03 -8.12 28.90
CA ILE A 974 51.56 -8.12 28.89
C ILE A 974 51.03 -6.70 29.16
N PRO A 975 50.28 -6.07 28.24
CA PRO A 975 49.68 -4.76 28.48
C PRO A 975 48.50 -4.86 29.47
N VAL A 976 48.40 -3.89 30.37
CA VAL A 976 47.30 -3.72 31.33
C VAL A 976 46.68 -2.35 31.13
N ASP A 977 45.48 -2.31 30.56
CA ASP A 977 44.71 -1.08 30.37
C ASP A 977 43.80 -0.85 31.57
N ILE A 978 43.85 0.32 32.19
CA ILE A 978 42.93 0.69 33.27
C ILE A 978 42.15 1.95 32.88
N LYS A 979 40.82 1.88 32.93
CA LYS A 979 39.92 2.94 32.46
C LYS A 979 38.82 3.23 33.48
N PHE A 980 38.63 4.51 33.76
CA PHE A 980 37.36 5.03 34.23
C PHE A 980 36.57 5.55 33.03
N ILE A 981 35.44 4.94 32.73
CA ILE A 981 34.63 5.25 31.53
C ILE A 981 33.86 6.58 31.62
N GLY A 982 33.98 7.29 32.74
CA GLY A 982 33.21 8.50 33.02
C GLY A 982 31.82 8.17 33.57
N ASP A 983 31.17 9.17 34.16
CA ASP A 983 29.79 9.10 34.62
C ASP A 983 29.04 10.42 34.33
N ASN A 984 27.94 10.66 35.03
CA ASN A 984 27.14 11.88 34.89
C ASN A 984 27.85 13.14 35.41
N TYR A 985 28.83 12.98 36.28
CA TYR A 985 29.51 14.06 37.00
C TYR A 985 30.95 14.25 36.51
N TYR A 986 31.62 13.17 36.13
CA TYR A 986 33.03 13.13 35.81
C TYR A 986 33.30 12.62 34.40
N ALA A 987 34.20 13.29 33.69
CA ALA A 987 34.66 12.87 32.37
C ALA A 987 35.50 11.57 32.45
N PRO A 988 35.56 10.75 31.37
CA PRO A 988 36.39 9.55 31.32
C PRO A 988 37.89 9.85 31.47
N SER A 989 38.64 8.89 32.01
CA SER A 989 40.11 8.90 32.06
C SER A 989 40.68 7.48 31.97
N SER A 990 41.92 7.34 31.50
CA SER A 990 42.59 6.04 31.34
C SER A 990 44.09 6.14 31.64
N THR A 991 44.67 5.02 32.06
CA THR A 991 46.10 4.82 32.30
C THR A 991 46.51 3.40 31.89
N GLN A 992 47.81 3.13 31.78
CA GLN A 992 48.36 1.84 31.34
C GLN A 992 49.50 1.38 32.25
N ALA A 993 49.63 0.06 32.41
CA ALA A 993 50.78 -0.61 33.00
C ALA A 993 51.21 -1.80 32.13
N THR A 994 52.38 -2.38 32.42
CA THR A 994 52.87 -3.61 31.79
C THR A 994 53.16 -4.68 32.84
N LEU A 995 52.87 -5.94 32.52
CA LEU A 995 53.10 -7.11 33.36
C LEU A 995 54.14 -8.04 32.70
N THR A 996 55.15 -8.45 33.47
CA THR A 996 56.14 -9.47 33.14
C THR A 996 55.95 -10.69 34.06
N VAL A 997 55.86 -11.88 33.47
CA VAL A 997 55.64 -13.15 34.15
C VAL A 997 56.83 -14.09 33.90
N GLU A 998 57.51 -14.50 34.95
CA GLU A 998 58.71 -15.34 34.91
C GLU A 998 58.41 -16.84 35.17
N LYS A 999 59.32 -17.74 34.76
CA LYS A 999 59.23 -19.18 35.02
C LYS A 999 59.51 -19.54 36.48
N LEU A 1000 58.97 -20.66 36.96
CA LEU A 1000 59.30 -21.25 38.26
C LEU A 1000 60.67 -21.95 38.23
N ASN A 1001 61.46 -21.85 39.30
CA ASN A 1001 62.74 -22.55 39.38
C ASN A 1001 62.56 -24.04 39.70
N SER A 1002 63.37 -24.90 39.08
CA SER A 1002 63.50 -26.32 39.41
C SER A 1002 64.80 -26.62 40.17
N THR A 1003 64.86 -27.79 40.81
CA THR A 1003 66.02 -28.34 41.51
C THR A 1003 66.12 -29.82 41.17
N LEU A 1004 67.28 -30.24 40.67
CA LEU A 1004 67.60 -31.62 40.35
C LEU A 1004 68.60 -32.16 41.39
N ILE A 1005 68.31 -33.33 41.93
CA ILE A 1005 69.24 -34.08 42.79
C ILE A 1005 69.52 -35.46 42.20
N ILE A 1006 70.75 -35.95 42.36
CA ILE A 1006 71.14 -37.33 42.09
C ILE A 1006 71.38 -38.00 43.45
N ASP A 1007 70.80 -39.17 43.66
CA ASP A 1007 71.02 -39.94 44.88
C ASP A 1007 72.46 -40.48 44.92
N ASN A 1008 72.92 -40.89 46.11
CA ASN A 1008 74.24 -41.49 46.25
C ASN A 1008 74.34 -42.80 45.43
N ILE A 1009 75.39 -42.93 44.63
CA ILE A 1009 75.62 -44.10 43.77
C ILE A 1009 76.67 -45.00 44.45
N GLU A 1010 76.39 -46.29 44.56
CA GLU A 1010 77.34 -47.26 45.10
C GLU A 1010 78.47 -47.60 44.10
N ASN A 1011 79.66 -47.91 44.62
CA ASN A 1011 80.78 -48.38 43.81
C ASN A 1011 80.48 -49.78 43.24
N VAL A 1012 80.89 -50.02 42.00
CA VAL A 1012 80.60 -51.28 41.29
C VAL A 1012 81.84 -51.84 40.62
N LYS A 1013 81.88 -53.14 40.32
CA LYS A 1013 82.99 -53.75 39.58
C LYS A 1013 82.89 -53.42 38.07
N ILE A 1014 84.01 -53.49 37.35
CA ILE A 1014 84.05 -53.30 35.88
C ILE A 1014 82.97 -54.13 35.17
N ASN A 1015 82.28 -53.54 34.19
CA ASN A 1015 81.19 -54.14 33.41
C ASN A 1015 79.93 -54.55 34.20
N ALA A 1016 79.82 -54.24 35.49
CA ALA A 1016 78.59 -54.46 36.26
C ALA A 1016 77.50 -53.43 35.89
N SER A 1017 76.25 -53.71 36.24
CA SER A 1017 75.18 -52.72 36.13
C SER A 1017 75.30 -51.67 37.24
N VAL A 1018 75.14 -50.38 36.88
CA VAL A 1018 75.03 -49.26 37.82
C VAL A 1018 73.69 -48.56 37.63
N VAL A 1019 72.96 -48.36 38.72
CA VAL A 1019 71.65 -47.72 38.72
C VAL A 1019 71.80 -46.30 39.25
N ILE A 1020 71.34 -45.33 38.47
CA ILE A 1020 71.32 -43.92 38.84
C ILE A 1020 69.87 -43.54 39.14
N THR A 1021 69.63 -43.06 40.35
CA THR A 1021 68.34 -42.48 40.76
C THR A 1021 68.51 -41.02 41.15
N GLY A 1022 67.42 -40.27 41.09
CA GLY A 1022 67.40 -38.88 41.50
C GLY A 1022 65.99 -38.31 41.47
N LYS A 1023 65.87 -37.01 41.74
CA LYS A 1023 64.58 -36.31 41.84
C LYS A 1023 64.64 -34.91 41.23
N VAL A 1024 63.57 -34.51 40.55
CA VAL A 1024 63.35 -33.13 40.12
C VAL A 1024 62.18 -32.54 40.91
N THR A 1025 62.41 -31.41 41.56
CA THR A 1025 61.39 -30.67 42.33
C THR A 1025 61.40 -29.20 41.94
N ASN A 1026 60.32 -28.47 42.23
CA ASN A 1026 60.33 -27.01 42.14
C ASN A 1026 60.95 -26.38 43.40
N ASN A 1027 61.09 -25.05 43.41
CA ASN A 1027 61.60 -24.27 44.55
C ASN A 1027 60.83 -24.41 45.88
N THR A 1028 59.63 -25.02 45.86
CA THR A 1028 58.83 -25.35 47.05
C THR A 1028 58.91 -26.83 47.44
N ASN A 1029 59.87 -27.58 46.87
CA ASN A 1029 60.06 -29.03 47.01
C ASN A 1029 58.91 -29.90 46.47
N ASN A 1030 57.98 -29.33 45.71
CA ASN A 1030 56.94 -30.11 45.04
C ASN A 1030 57.54 -30.87 43.85
N PRO A 1031 57.18 -32.14 43.65
CA PRO A 1031 57.72 -32.95 42.56
C PRO A 1031 57.34 -32.38 41.19
N ILE A 1032 58.30 -32.34 40.26
CA ILE A 1032 58.02 -32.05 38.85
C ILE A 1032 57.86 -33.38 38.13
N THR A 1033 56.62 -33.71 37.78
CA THR A 1033 56.26 -34.93 37.04
C THR A 1033 56.61 -34.80 35.55
N ASP A 1034 56.94 -35.92 34.91
CA ASP A 1034 57.26 -36.02 33.48
C ASP A 1034 58.42 -35.13 33.02
N ALA A 1035 59.28 -34.67 33.94
CA ALA A 1035 60.49 -33.92 33.63
C ALA A 1035 61.47 -34.83 32.89
N ASN A 1036 61.84 -34.46 31.67
CA ASN A 1036 62.79 -35.21 30.86
C ASN A 1036 64.23 -34.90 31.31
N VAL A 1037 64.84 -35.82 32.02
CA VAL A 1037 66.20 -35.73 32.57
C VAL A 1037 67.17 -36.51 31.68
N CYS A 1038 68.20 -35.83 31.18
CA CYS A 1038 69.32 -36.45 30.50
C CYS A 1038 70.41 -36.80 31.52
N VAL A 1039 70.67 -38.08 31.74
CA VAL A 1039 71.74 -38.58 32.60
C VAL A 1039 72.91 -39.04 31.74
N THR A 1040 74.13 -38.64 32.07
CA THR A 1040 75.35 -38.99 31.33
C THR A 1040 76.37 -39.64 32.24
N VAL A 1041 76.87 -40.80 31.83
CA VAL A 1041 77.97 -41.54 32.49
C VAL A 1041 79.02 -41.85 31.44
N ASN A 1042 80.26 -41.40 31.64
CA ASN A 1042 81.39 -41.73 30.75
C ASN A 1042 81.12 -41.46 29.24
N ASN A 1043 80.54 -40.29 28.92
CA ASN A 1043 80.13 -39.88 27.56
C ASN A 1043 78.98 -40.69 26.92
N GLU A 1044 78.33 -41.60 27.65
CA GLU A 1044 77.06 -42.21 27.25
C GLU A 1044 75.91 -41.47 27.93
N SER A 1045 74.94 -41.01 27.16
CA SER A 1045 73.76 -40.27 27.67
C SER A 1045 72.48 -41.07 27.49
N LYS A 1046 71.61 -41.06 28.50
CA LYS A 1046 70.27 -41.64 28.47
C LYS A 1046 69.25 -40.65 29.01
N ASN A 1047 68.13 -40.51 28.30
CA ASN A 1047 67.00 -39.71 28.74
C ASN A 1047 66.03 -40.58 29.56
N VAL A 1048 65.51 -40.02 30.64
CA VAL A 1048 64.51 -40.62 31.50
C VAL A 1048 63.52 -39.55 31.95
N THR A 1049 62.24 -39.88 32.02
CA THR A 1049 61.22 -38.98 32.57
C THR A 1049 60.99 -39.26 34.05
N THR A 1050 60.75 -38.22 34.83
CA THR A 1050 60.39 -38.37 36.24
C THR A 1050 58.98 -38.94 36.40
N GLY A 1051 58.75 -39.74 37.44
CA GLY A 1051 57.43 -40.22 37.83
C GLY A 1051 56.57 -39.14 38.49
N THR A 1052 55.37 -39.52 38.94
CA THR A 1052 54.43 -38.63 39.65
C THR A 1052 54.98 -38.09 40.97
N ASP A 1053 55.94 -38.79 41.58
CA ASP A 1053 56.65 -38.35 42.77
C ASP A 1053 57.92 -37.54 42.45
N GLY A 1054 58.17 -37.22 41.17
CA GLY A 1054 59.31 -36.42 40.70
C GLY A 1054 60.62 -37.20 40.61
N THR A 1055 60.62 -38.51 40.84
CA THR A 1055 61.85 -39.33 40.83
C THR A 1055 62.14 -39.92 39.45
N PHE A 1056 63.42 -40.09 39.11
CA PHE A 1056 63.86 -40.80 37.91
C PHE A 1056 64.79 -41.95 38.26
N ARG A 1057 64.81 -43.00 37.43
CA ARG A 1057 65.72 -44.15 37.55
C ARG A 1057 66.22 -44.57 36.17
N VAL A 1058 67.54 -44.62 35.99
CA VAL A 1058 68.17 -45.08 34.74
C VAL A 1058 69.35 -46.00 35.03
N GLU A 1059 69.57 -46.97 34.16
CA GLU A 1059 70.58 -48.01 34.35
C GLU A 1059 71.66 -47.91 33.26
N PHE A 1060 72.93 -47.96 33.68
CA PHE A 1060 74.12 -47.94 32.82
C PHE A 1060 74.96 -49.19 33.05
N THR A 1061 75.81 -49.52 32.08
CA THR A 1061 76.86 -50.52 32.27
C THR A 1061 78.14 -49.81 32.72
N ALA A 1062 78.68 -50.21 33.86
CA ALA A 1062 79.92 -49.67 34.40
C ALA A 1062 81.07 -49.84 33.39
N PRO A 1063 81.84 -48.79 33.10
CA PRO A 1063 82.93 -48.87 32.12
C PRO A 1063 83.98 -49.95 32.46
N SER A 1064 84.69 -50.44 31.44
CA SER A 1064 85.67 -51.54 31.58
C SER A 1064 87.02 -51.14 32.19
N THR A 1065 87.17 -49.89 32.66
CA THR A 1065 88.39 -49.37 33.30
C THR A 1065 88.10 -48.99 34.74
N ALA A 1066 88.91 -49.46 35.68
CA ALA A 1066 88.75 -49.12 37.09
C ALA A 1066 89.28 -47.71 37.39
N LYS A 1067 88.37 -46.79 37.73
CA LYS A 1067 88.60 -45.41 38.19
C LYS A 1067 87.28 -44.79 38.70
N THR A 1068 87.34 -43.58 39.22
CA THR A 1068 86.17 -42.74 39.49
C THR A 1068 85.53 -42.24 38.18
N TYR A 1069 84.21 -42.33 38.08
CA TYR A 1069 83.42 -41.81 36.97
C TYR A 1069 82.44 -40.74 37.44
N THR A 1070 82.37 -39.64 36.70
CA THR A 1070 81.37 -38.58 36.90
C THR A 1070 80.06 -38.97 36.25
N VAL A 1071 78.97 -38.71 36.98
CA VAL A 1071 77.59 -38.79 36.52
C VAL A 1071 77.02 -37.40 36.54
N THR A 1072 76.53 -36.92 35.41
CA THR A 1072 75.79 -35.65 35.32
C THR A 1072 74.34 -35.94 34.97
N ALA A 1073 73.42 -35.20 35.57
CA ALA A 1073 72.00 -35.26 35.22
C ALA A 1073 71.50 -33.83 34.97
N LYS A 1074 70.81 -33.62 33.85
CA LYS A 1074 70.33 -32.31 33.42
C LYS A 1074 68.87 -32.35 33.01
N TYR A 1075 68.09 -31.43 33.57
CA TYR A 1075 66.75 -31.09 33.13
C TYR A 1075 66.79 -29.71 32.45
N GLU A 1076 66.43 -29.62 31.18
CA GLU A 1076 66.50 -28.35 30.41
C GLU A 1076 65.39 -27.34 30.78
N GLY A 1077 64.41 -27.76 31.60
CA GLY A 1077 63.23 -26.95 31.94
C GLY A 1077 61.99 -27.31 31.11
N SER A 1078 60.94 -26.49 31.23
CA SER A 1078 59.70 -26.58 30.46
C SER A 1078 59.19 -25.18 30.10
N GLU A 1079 57.95 -25.08 29.59
CA GLU A 1079 57.29 -23.79 29.35
C GLU A 1079 57.14 -22.97 30.64
N ILE A 1080 56.93 -23.63 31.79
CA ILE A 1080 56.68 -22.97 33.08
C ILE A 1080 57.80 -23.15 34.11
N TYR A 1081 58.76 -24.06 33.88
CA TYR A 1081 59.92 -24.28 34.78
C TYR A 1081 61.24 -23.92 34.10
N ASN A 1082 62.15 -23.28 34.84
CA ASN A 1082 63.56 -23.15 34.46
C ASN A 1082 64.25 -24.53 34.50
N GLY A 1083 65.40 -24.66 33.82
CA GLY A 1083 66.20 -25.87 33.87
C GLY A 1083 67.03 -25.99 35.15
N SER A 1084 67.49 -27.21 35.45
CA SER A 1084 68.37 -27.51 36.58
C SER A 1084 69.24 -28.74 36.29
N ASP A 1085 70.46 -28.74 36.80
CA ASP A 1085 71.42 -29.84 36.66
C ASP A 1085 72.08 -30.21 37.99
N ASN A 1086 72.70 -31.39 38.02
CA ASN A 1086 73.49 -31.85 39.15
C ASN A 1086 74.58 -32.83 38.68
N GLU A 1087 75.64 -32.99 39.45
CA GLU A 1087 76.72 -33.94 39.21
C GLU A 1087 77.14 -34.69 40.47
N THR A 1088 77.58 -35.93 40.29
CA THR A 1088 78.14 -36.76 41.36
C THR A 1088 79.14 -37.75 40.76
N THR A 1089 79.72 -38.62 41.58
CA THR A 1089 80.72 -39.61 41.14
C THR A 1089 80.52 -40.96 41.80
N PHE A 1090 80.96 -42.02 41.14
CA PHE A 1090 81.11 -43.36 41.73
C PHE A 1090 82.42 -44.01 41.27
N ASP A 1091 82.98 -44.93 42.05
CA ASP A 1091 84.17 -45.68 41.66
C ASP A 1091 83.80 -46.99 40.98
N VAL A 1092 84.54 -47.31 39.90
CA VAL A 1092 84.54 -48.62 39.29
C VAL A 1092 85.78 -49.40 39.74
N GLU A 1093 85.58 -50.59 40.29
CA GLU A 1093 86.63 -51.42 40.89
C GLU A 1093 87.02 -52.61 40.00
N LYS A 1094 88.26 -53.12 40.17
CA LYS A 1094 88.74 -54.31 39.44
C LYS A 1094 88.09 -55.58 39.99
N ILE A 1095 88.04 -56.64 39.16
CA ILE A 1095 87.63 -57.97 39.62
C ILE A 1095 88.86 -58.69 40.21
N ASP A 1096 88.67 -59.38 41.34
CA ASP A 1096 89.72 -60.13 42.03
C ASP A 1096 90.17 -61.36 41.23
N SER A 1097 91.49 -61.57 41.12
CA SER A 1097 92.07 -62.75 40.45
C SER A 1097 92.55 -63.77 41.47
N ILE A 1098 92.17 -65.04 41.29
CA ILE A 1098 92.68 -66.17 42.09
C ILE A 1098 93.73 -66.92 41.28
N ILE A 1099 94.96 -67.04 41.80
CA ILE A 1099 96.00 -67.91 41.26
C ILE A 1099 96.15 -69.11 42.20
N THR A 1100 95.92 -70.32 41.69
CA THR A 1100 96.18 -71.59 42.39
C THR A 1100 97.49 -72.21 41.91
N ILE A 1101 98.34 -72.63 42.84
CA ILE A 1101 99.58 -73.37 42.57
C ILE A 1101 99.43 -74.77 43.18
N ASP A 1102 99.46 -75.81 42.36
CA ASP A 1102 99.56 -77.21 42.81
C ASP A 1102 101.03 -77.58 43.08
N THR A 1103 101.31 -78.23 44.22
CA THR A 1103 102.65 -78.73 44.56
C THR A 1103 102.92 -80.12 43.96
N ILE A 1104 104.11 -80.25 43.37
CA ILE A 1104 104.67 -81.46 42.73
C ILE A 1104 105.54 -82.23 43.74
N GLY A 1105 105.55 -83.56 43.62
CA GLY A 1105 106.66 -84.43 44.07
C GLY A 1105 107.53 -84.82 42.88
#